data_AF-A0A2W6Z676-F1
#
_entry.id   AF-A0A2W6Z676-F1
#
_cell.length_a   1.000
_cell.length_b   1.000
_cell.length_c   1.000
_cell.angle_alpha   90.00
_cell.angle_beta   90.00
_cell.angle_gamma   90.00
#
_symmetry.space_group_name_H-M   'P 1'
#
loop_
_entity.id
_entity.type
_entity.pdbx_description
1 polymer ?
#
loop_
_entity_poly.entity_id
_entity_poly.type
_entity_poly.pdbx_seq_one_letter_code
_entity_poly.pdbx_strand_id
1 'polypeptide(L)'
;MAKGVVTEGTTAQGADRCSALRRAVRVSGPRPRPLAGLRFRSLRLPAATTWCWWLALGLIWLACTAADRLWLQLDQRLPAWDQAEYLNSAVDHGRALGLLPGGGWGGWGALLDLSPKIPPLASLVNGTVMGMAGDSPDQASWALSLWQALLLTVVACWGRQLVGPGFGLLSAALVGLTPALAALRVDFTLDLPLTAAATLALWLLGRWCAPAPSGGRWGQSLAAAAAIAAAVLVKQSALLVLALPCLWAIGTGLRQRPRRLQVLAALALVLAAVLPWLHHNWITTLGGTNRAVIESGTREGDPGPFSLASLLWYPKLWPEQLGMPLLAIGGLGGLLAWLRRRLRRSGPSCGLIGWGSGWGWLLGCALAGWLCTSLSPNKDPRYIAPVLPLLVLLLARGWWSLLHGIQANGIQANGIQTRWRGAAAAALLGIGLAGTAATTAVARIEQIEAQPGSPLVSVIAALRQQVANQPVTVVVIPTTASLNQHNVSSFGRLNGGQILGREIGKRKEEHPLVLEQAEWLLLASGDQGTERKASRRLSREVRRDGRFRRVGSWPWDRGRKIELWRRRADAPPAGRFDQRFIALARGIEQGPAGLGAVFAAIGPQHQLDGHFLYQRRVNAWARARLERNQSDPDALWSLGLLAVLRNRPSEADGWFSRLERLAPTNPWPSAYRAVVLLADWQAGQAAAVAQGASGRFEQPVLKALADLAGVLSGDLRRIQPARQSLPRAIRMVQAELEGEAESETESPQ
;
A
#
# COMPACT_ATOMS: atom_id res chain seq x y z
N MET A 1 -37.00 -51.22 36.51
CA MET A 1 -35.66 -51.83 36.67
C MET A 1 -34.82 -50.79 37.41
N ALA A 2 -34.45 -50.93 38.70
CA ALA A 2 -33.69 -52.01 39.37
C ALA A 2 -32.21 -51.99 38.95
N LYS A 3 -31.20 -51.82 39.82
CA LYS A 3 -31.09 -51.62 41.31
C LYS A 3 -30.07 -50.46 41.54
N GLY A 4 -29.89 -49.74 42.65
CA GLY A 4 -29.95 -49.98 44.12
C GLY A 4 -28.64 -49.40 44.74
N VAL A 5 -28.48 -49.05 46.03
CA VAL A 5 -29.34 -49.13 47.25
C VAL A 5 -28.75 -48.28 48.41
N VAL A 6 -29.58 -47.94 49.43
CA VAL A 6 -29.38 -47.52 50.87
C VAL A 6 -27.93 -47.47 51.43
N THR A 7 -27.46 -46.56 52.32
CA THR A 7 -28.02 -45.70 53.43
C THR A 7 -27.41 -44.26 53.41
N GLU A 8 -27.69 -43.22 54.24
CA GLU A 8 -28.44 -42.95 55.51
C GLU A 8 -27.73 -43.14 56.90
N GLY A 9 -27.94 -42.18 57.84
CA GLY A 9 -27.47 -42.19 59.25
C GLY A 9 -25.97 -41.86 59.51
N THR A 10 -25.48 -41.42 60.68
CA THR A 10 -26.08 -40.99 61.97
C THR A 10 -25.09 -40.07 62.74
N THR A 11 -25.54 -39.31 63.74
CA THR A 11 -24.73 -38.41 64.61
C THR A 11 -23.92 -39.11 65.71
N ALA A 12 -22.73 -38.61 66.05
CA ALA A 12 -22.19 -38.64 67.43
C ALA A 12 -21.05 -37.60 67.67
N GLN A 13 -20.83 -37.27 68.94
CA GLN A 13 -19.93 -36.21 69.44
C GLN A 13 -18.44 -36.63 69.49
N GLY A 14 -17.55 -35.63 69.58
CA GLY A 14 -16.14 -35.80 69.94
C GLY A 14 -15.51 -34.49 70.43
N ALA A 15 -15.55 -34.27 71.75
CA ALA A 15 -14.69 -33.28 72.43
C ALA A 15 -13.35 -33.97 72.80
N ASP A 16 -12.28 -33.31 73.26
CA ASP A 16 -12.08 -31.95 73.75
C ASP A 16 -10.56 -31.60 73.62
N ARG A 17 -10.18 -30.31 73.66
CA ARG A 17 -9.02 -29.78 74.43
C ARG A 17 -8.68 -28.31 74.18
N CYS A 18 -8.53 -27.60 75.30
CA CYS A 18 -7.57 -26.51 75.54
C CYS A 18 -7.63 -25.24 74.67
N SER A 19 -8.56 -24.37 75.05
CA SER A 19 -8.37 -22.92 74.94
C SER A 19 -7.12 -22.42 75.70
N ALA A 20 -6.24 -21.62 75.08
CA ALA A 20 -5.32 -20.73 75.81
C ALA A 20 -4.71 -19.61 74.93
N LEU A 21 -5.46 -18.51 74.71
CA LEU A 21 -4.99 -17.11 74.74
C LEU A 21 -6.13 -16.16 74.36
N ARG A 22 -6.38 -15.14 75.19
CA ARG A 22 -7.53 -14.22 75.07
C ARG A 22 -7.07 -12.75 75.09
N ARG A 23 -7.73 -11.93 74.25
CA ARG A 23 -8.02 -10.49 74.45
C ARG A 23 -6.86 -9.52 74.71
N ALA A 24 -6.49 -8.78 73.65
CA ALA A 24 -6.51 -7.31 73.61
C ALA A 24 -6.57 -6.91 72.10
N VAL A 25 -7.13 -5.80 71.61
CA VAL A 25 -7.66 -4.56 72.21
C VAL A 25 -8.99 -4.19 71.50
N ARG A 26 -9.95 -3.53 72.18
CA ARG A 26 -11.02 -2.75 71.51
C ARG A 26 -10.59 -1.28 71.43
N VAL A 27 -10.51 -0.71 70.22
CA VAL A 27 -10.45 0.75 70.00
C VAL A 27 -11.65 1.17 69.17
N SER A 28 -12.35 2.21 69.65
CA SER A 28 -13.52 2.78 69.00
C SER A 28 -13.11 3.71 67.84
N GLY A 29 -13.25 3.24 66.60
CA GLY A 29 -13.08 4.07 65.39
C GLY A 29 -14.42 4.52 64.79
N PRO A 30 -14.53 5.74 64.23
CA PRO A 30 -15.77 6.21 63.63
C PRO A 30 -16.13 5.43 62.37
N ARG A 31 -17.43 5.13 62.18
CA ARG A 31 -17.94 4.52 60.94
C ARG A 31 -17.61 5.43 59.75
N PRO A 32 -17.03 4.92 58.64
CA PRO A 32 -16.85 5.73 57.44
C PRO A 32 -18.23 6.14 56.89
N ARG A 33 -18.48 7.44 56.80
CA ARG A 33 -19.64 7.97 56.07
C ARG A 33 -19.52 7.55 54.60
N PRO A 34 -20.61 7.12 53.93
CA PRO A 34 -20.58 6.89 52.49
C PRO A 34 -20.31 8.22 51.79
N LEU A 35 -19.12 8.39 51.22
CA LEU A 35 -18.79 9.56 50.41
C LEU A 35 -19.73 9.60 49.20
N ALA A 36 -20.49 10.69 49.08
CA ALA A 36 -21.52 10.84 48.05
C ALA A 36 -20.91 10.63 46.67
N GLY A 37 -21.52 9.73 45.89
CA GLY A 37 -20.94 9.27 44.63
C GLY A 37 -20.81 10.41 43.62
N LEU A 38 -19.56 10.75 43.27
CA LEU A 38 -19.23 11.50 42.06
C LEU A 38 -19.60 10.68 40.81
N ARG A 39 -20.91 10.63 40.53
CA ARG A 39 -21.43 10.16 39.25
C ARG A 39 -20.81 11.04 38.16
N PHE A 40 -19.89 10.47 37.39
CA PHE A 40 -19.45 11.04 36.12
C PHE A 40 -20.67 11.11 35.18
N ARG A 41 -21.47 12.17 35.30
CA ARG A 41 -22.42 12.57 34.26
C ARG A 41 -21.59 12.84 33.01
N SER A 42 -21.74 11.96 32.02
CA SER A 42 -21.35 12.24 30.64
C SER A 42 -22.21 13.41 30.16
N LEU A 43 -21.72 14.63 30.39
CA LEU A 43 -22.32 15.88 29.91
C LEU A 43 -22.40 15.82 28.38
N ARG A 44 -23.56 15.37 27.89
CA ARG A 44 -23.93 15.55 26.48
C ARG A 44 -23.97 17.05 26.25
N LEU A 45 -23.02 17.55 25.48
CA LEU A 45 -23.03 18.92 25.00
C LEU A 45 -24.37 19.19 24.28
N PRO A 46 -25.01 20.35 24.48
CA PRO A 46 -26.26 20.68 23.80
C PRO A 46 -26.06 20.59 22.27
N ALA A 47 -27.10 20.18 21.54
CA ALA A 47 -26.98 19.79 20.13
C ALA A 47 -26.27 20.86 19.27
N ALA A 48 -26.60 22.14 19.49
CA ALA A 48 -25.96 23.28 18.84
C ALA A 48 -24.42 23.27 18.94
N THR A 49 -23.84 23.05 20.13
CA THR A 49 -22.36 23.03 20.28
C THR A 49 -21.70 21.78 19.71
N THR A 50 -22.47 20.72 19.41
CA THR A 50 -21.97 19.59 18.61
C THR A 50 -22.00 19.92 17.11
N TRP A 51 -23.05 20.59 16.62
CA TRP A 51 -23.10 21.08 15.24
C TRP A 51 -22.01 22.11 14.92
N CYS A 52 -21.79 23.11 15.79
CA CYS A 52 -20.71 24.08 15.61
C CYS A 52 -19.31 23.43 15.55
N TRP A 53 -19.10 22.31 16.24
CA TRP A 53 -17.83 21.57 16.20
C TRP A 53 -17.62 20.86 14.86
N TRP A 54 -18.66 20.22 14.31
CA TRP A 54 -18.60 19.62 12.98
C TRP A 54 -18.48 20.67 11.88
N LEU A 55 -19.18 21.80 12.00
CA LEU A 55 -19.05 22.92 11.06
C LEU A 55 -17.64 23.53 11.08
N ALA A 56 -17.04 23.73 12.26
CA ALA A 56 -15.65 24.19 12.36
C ALA A 56 -14.64 23.21 11.74
N LEU A 57 -14.85 21.90 11.90
CA LEU A 57 -14.04 20.87 11.25
C LEU A 57 -14.23 20.87 9.72
N GLY A 58 -15.46 21.04 9.24
CA GLY A 58 -15.78 21.19 7.83
C GLY A 58 -15.12 22.43 7.21
N LEU A 59 -15.10 23.57 7.91
CA LEU A 59 -14.40 24.77 7.49
C LEU A 59 -12.87 24.57 7.41
N ILE A 60 -12.26 23.82 8.33
CA ILE A 60 -10.83 23.46 8.25
C ILE A 60 -10.57 22.62 6.99
N TRP A 61 -11.41 21.63 6.70
CA TRP A 61 -11.28 20.80 5.49
C TRP A 61 -11.50 21.59 4.19
N LEU A 62 -12.50 22.47 4.15
CA LEU A 62 -12.77 23.35 3.01
C LEU A 62 -11.62 24.34 2.79
N ALA A 63 -11.05 24.93 3.84
CA ALA A 63 -9.90 25.82 3.74
C ALA A 63 -8.64 25.10 3.22
N CYS A 64 -8.38 23.87 3.69
CA CYS A 64 -7.31 23.02 3.14
C CYS A 64 -7.55 22.78 1.64
N THR A 65 -8.75 22.30 1.29
CA THR A 65 -9.10 21.94 -0.09
C THR A 65 -9.05 23.14 -1.03
N ALA A 66 -9.49 24.33 -0.58
CA ALA A 66 -9.41 25.56 -1.37
C ALA A 66 -7.96 25.99 -1.63
N ALA A 67 -7.07 25.87 -0.64
CA ALA A 67 -5.64 26.08 -0.84
C ALA A 67 -5.04 25.05 -1.81
N ASP A 68 -5.45 23.79 -1.72
CA ASP A 68 -5.02 22.73 -2.65
C ASP A 68 -5.50 22.97 -4.07
N ARG A 69 -6.74 23.47 -4.26
CA ARG A 69 -7.27 23.85 -5.59
C ARG A 69 -6.51 25.03 -6.17
N LEU A 70 -6.23 26.07 -5.38
CA LEU A 70 -5.45 27.22 -5.81
C LEU A 70 -4.00 26.84 -6.17
N TRP A 71 -3.39 25.92 -5.41
CA TRP A 71 -2.04 25.42 -5.72
C TRP A 71 -2.01 24.63 -7.04
N LEU A 72 -2.98 23.74 -7.27
CA LEU A 72 -3.10 22.98 -8.53
C LEU A 72 -3.42 23.87 -9.75
N GLN A 73 -4.04 25.05 -9.55
CA GLN A 73 -4.23 26.03 -10.63
C GLN A 73 -2.94 26.76 -11.03
N LEU A 74 -1.89 26.67 -10.21
CA LEU A 74 -0.60 27.34 -10.43
C LEU A 74 0.52 26.37 -10.85
N ASP A 75 0.50 25.12 -10.37
CA ASP A 75 1.49 24.10 -10.72
C ASP A 75 1.14 23.39 -12.05
N GLN A 76 1.98 23.54 -13.07
CA GLN A 76 1.72 23.00 -14.42
C GLN A 76 2.41 21.64 -14.70
N ARG A 77 2.84 20.93 -13.64
CA ARG A 77 3.50 19.64 -13.78
C ARG A 77 2.53 18.53 -14.14
N LEU A 78 3.06 17.53 -14.84
CA LEU A 78 2.36 16.25 -14.98
C LEU A 78 2.67 15.36 -13.78
N PRO A 79 1.71 14.52 -13.31
CA PRO A 79 1.97 13.53 -12.28
C PRO A 79 3.20 12.68 -12.63
N ALA A 80 4.19 12.65 -11.75
CA ALA A 80 5.45 11.96 -12.01
C ALA A 80 5.41 10.50 -11.53
N TRP A 81 5.91 9.58 -12.34
CA TRP A 81 6.23 8.20 -11.96
C TRP A 81 5.11 7.47 -11.20
N ASP A 82 5.32 7.18 -9.90
CA ASP A 82 4.34 6.60 -8.98
C ASP A 82 2.98 7.30 -9.05
N GLN A 83 2.94 8.63 -9.13
CA GLN A 83 1.67 9.38 -9.18
C GLN A 83 0.87 9.03 -10.44
N ALA A 84 1.54 8.95 -11.60
CA ALA A 84 0.93 8.54 -12.84
C ALA A 84 0.56 7.04 -12.83
N GLU A 85 1.34 6.17 -12.18
CA GLU A 85 0.98 4.76 -12.03
C GLU A 85 -0.28 4.56 -11.17
N TYR A 86 -0.38 5.26 -10.03
CA TYR A 86 -1.57 5.23 -9.18
C TYR A 86 -2.79 5.86 -9.84
N LEU A 87 -2.59 6.91 -10.65
CA LEU A 87 -3.65 7.50 -11.49
C LEU A 87 -4.16 6.48 -12.53
N ASN A 88 -3.25 5.78 -13.24
CA ASN A 88 -3.62 4.70 -14.16
C ASN A 88 -4.42 3.60 -13.45
N SER A 89 -3.94 3.14 -12.28
CA SER A 89 -4.60 2.11 -11.46
C SER A 89 -6.01 2.53 -11.03
N ALA A 90 -6.20 3.78 -10.61
CA ALA A 90 -7.52 4.31 -10.28
C ALA A 90 -8.46 4.38 -11.50
N VAL A 91 -7.95 4.72 -12.69
CA VAL A 91 -8.72 4.65 -13.94
C VAL A 91 -9.08 3.20 -14.31
N ASP A 92 -8.17 2.24 -14.13
CA ASP A 92 -8.48 0.81 -14.34
C ASP A 92 -9.62 0.33 -13.43
N HIS A 93 -9.56 0.67 -12.14
CA HIS A 93 -10.59 0.27 -11.18
C HIS A 93 -11.92 1.01 -11.40
N GLY A 94 -11.91 2.32 -11.72
CA GLY A 94 -13.13 3.06 -12.07
C GLY A 94 -13.80 2.52 -13.33
N ARG A 95 -13.01 2.12 -14.34
CA ARG A 95 -13.51 1.41 -15.53
C ARG A 95 -14.09 0.03 -15.19
N ALA A 96 -13.42 -0.75 -14.35
CA ALA A 96 -13.91 -2.08 -13.93
C ALA A 96 -15.20 -2.02 -13.11
N LEU A 97 -15.46 -0.92 -12.40
CA LEU A 97 -16.73 -0.65 -11.73
C LEU A 97 -17.82 -0.12 -12.68
N GLY A 98 -17.50 0.14 -13.96
CA GLY A 98 -18.41 0.76 -14.92
C GLY A 98 -18.66 2.27 -14.69
N LEU A 99 -17.85 2.91 -13.84
CA LEU A 99 -17.98 4.31 -13.45
C LEU A 99 -17.19 5.27 -14.36
N LEU A 100 -16.30 4.74 -15.20
CA LEU A 100 -15.53 5.51 -16.18
C LEU A 100 -15.68 4.92 -17.59
N PRO A 101 -15.65 5.76 -18.66
CA PRO A 101 -15.78 5.29 -20.04
C PRO A 101 -14.70 4.27 -20.43
N GLY A 102 -15.05 3.36 -21.35
CA GLY A 102 -14.14 2.32 -21.84
C GLY A 102 -13.95 1.14 -20.86
N GLY A 103 -14.95 0.86 -20.03
CA GLY A 103 -14.95 -0.25 -19.06
C GLY A 103 -16.35 -0.80 -18.76
N GLY A 104 -16.40 -1.80 -17.88
CA GLY A 104 -17.61 -2.47 -17.39
C GLY A 104 -17.25 -3.58 -16.41
N TRP A 105 -18.25 -4.12 -15.70
CA TRP A 105 -18.04 -5.14 -14.67
C TRP A 105 -17.60 -6.50 -15.24
N GLY A 106 -16.31 -6.82 -15.07
CA GLY A 106 -15.71 -8.09 -15.47
C GLY A 106 -15.76 -9.21 -14.40
N GLY A 107 -16.40 -8.97 -13.27
CA GLY A 107 -16.39 -9.90 -12.13
C GLY A 107 -15.15 -9.76 -11.22
N TRP A 108 -15.23 -10.36 -10.02
CA TRP A 108 -14.20 -10.24 -8.99
C TRP A 108 -12.80 -10.68 -9.44
N GLY A 109 -12.68 -11.77 -10.20
CA GLY A 109 -11.39 -12.26 -10.71
C GLY A 109 -10.70 -11.26 -11.65
N ALA A 110 -11.46 -10.56 -12.49
CA ALA A 110 -10.93 -9.50 -13.35
C ALA A 110 -10.55 -8.25 -12.56
N LEU A 111 -11.28 -7.94 -11.47
CA LEU A 111 -10.94 -6.84 -10.56
C LEU A 111 -9.62 -7.09 -9.80
N LEU A 112 -9.39 -8.32 -9.36
CA LEU A 112 -8.16 -8.70 -8.63
C LEU A 112 -6.90 -8.70 -9.54
N ASP A 113 -7.06 -8.93 -10.84
CA ASP A 113 -5.97 -8.84 -11.84
C ASP A 113 -5.42 -7.41 -11.98
N LEU A 114 -6.22 -6.38 -11.71
CA LEU A 114 -5.82 -4.97 -11.88
C LEU A 114 -4.87 -4.48 -10.77
N SER A 115 -4.71 -5.26 -9.70
CA SER A 115 -3.98 -4.86 -8.50
C SER A 115 -2.88 -5.87 -8.12
N PRO A 116 -1.96 -6.24 -9.04
CA PRO A 116 -1.10 -7.42 -8.89
C PRO A 116 0.01 -7.28 -7.84
N LYS A 117 0.44 -6.05 -7.53
CA LYS A 117 1.55 -5.76 -6.60
C LYS A 117 1.16 -4.91 -5.39
N ILE A 118 -0.02 -4.31 -5.43
CA ILE A 118 -0.51 -3.32 -4.45
C ILE A 118 -2.01 -3.57 -4.26
N PRO A 119 -2.52 -3.62 -3.03
CA PRO A 119 -3.94 -3.82 -2.73
C PRO A 119 -4.91 -2.78 -3.34
N PRO A 120 -6.17 -3.15 -3.62
CA PRO A 120 -7.04 -2.39 -4.53
C PRO A 120 -7.86 -1.26 -3.88
N LEU A 121 -7.98 -1.17 -2.54
CA LEU A 121 -9.00 -0.30 -1.92
C LEU A 121 -8.79 1.19 -2.22
N ALA A 122 -7.54 1.65 -2.27
CA ALA A 122 -7.25 3.02 -2.67
C ALA A 122 -7.62 3.27 -4.13
N SER A 123 -7.26 2.36 -5.05
CA SER A 123 -7.61 2.44 -6.47
C SER A 123 -9.13 2.41 -6.69
N LEU A 124 -9.86 1.60 -5.93
CA LEU A 124 -11.33 1.50 -5.94
C LEU A 124 -11.98 2.81 -5.49
N VAL A 125 -11.58 3.36 -4.33
CA VAL A 125 -12.12 4.63 -3.82
C VAL A 125 -11.77 5.77 -4.77
N ASN A 126 -10.53 5.86 -5.23
CA ASN A 126 -10.09 6.92 -6.15
C ASN A 126 -10.81 6.83 -7.50
N GLY A 127 -10.95 5.63 -8.08
CA GLY A 127 -11.71 5.39 -9.32
C GLY A 127 -13.21 5.67 -9.17
N THR A 128 -13.78 5.46 -7.98
CA THR A 128 -15.16 5.86 -7.66
C THR A 128 -15.31 7.38 -7.62
N VAL A 129 -14.34 8.10 -7.04
CA VAL A 129 -14.35 9.57 -7.04
C VAL A 129 -14.13 10.14 -8.46
N MET A 130 -13.26 9.53 -9.28
CA MET A 130 -13.11 9.89 -10.69
C MET A 130 -14.44 9.78 -11.47
N GLY A 131 -15.28 8.78 -11.17
CA GLY A 131 -16.62 8.66 -11.77
C GLY A 131 -17.58 9.81 -11.48
N MET A 132 -17.27 10.66 -10.48
CA MET A 132 -18.05 11.87 -10.14
C MET A 132 -17.31 13.17 -10.48
N ALA A 133 -15.97 13.19 -10.41
CA ALA A 133 -15.15 14.39 -10.59
C ALA A 133 -14.53 14.51 -12.00
N GLY A 134 -14.39 13.41 -12.73
CA GLY A 134 -13.62 13.29 -13.98
C GLY A 134 -12.29 12.54 -13.79
N ASP A 135 -11.69 12.11 -14.90
CA ASP A 135 -10.48 11.26 -14.92
C ASP A 135 -9.16 12.02 -15.17
N SER A 136 -9.21 13.35 -15.36
CA SER A 136 -7.98 14.17 -15.45
C SER A 136 -7.23 14.20 -14.10
N PRO A 137 -5.91 14.51 -14.06
CA PRO A 137 -5.15 14.57 -12.81
C PRO A 137 -5.77 15.48 -11.73
N ASP A 138 -6.16 16.69 -12.12
CA ASP A 138 -6.69 17.70 -11.18
C ASP A 138 -8.09 17.30 -10.68
N GLN A 139 -8.88 16.68 -11.55
CA GLN A 139 -10.20 16.12 -11.22
C GLN A 139 -10.07 14.92 -10.29
N ALA A 140 -9.19 13.96 -10.61
CA ALA A 140 -8.90 12.80 -9.78
C ALA A 140 -8.39 13.19 -8.39
N SER A 141 -7.63 14.28 -8.26
CA SER A 141 -7.12 14.76 -6.97
C SER A 141 -8.22 15.13 -5.95
N TRP A 142 -9.49 15.25 -6.34
CA TRP A 142 -10.61 15.30 -5.38
C TRP A 142 -10.66 14.08 -4.45
N ALA A 143 -10.14 12.92 -4.88
CA ALA A 143 -9.97 11.76 -4.01
C ALA A 143 -9.02 12.06 -2.83
N LEU A 144 -7.96 12.85 -3.04
CA LEU A 144 -7.03 13.26 -1.98
C LEU A 144 -7.73 14.17 -0.95
N SER A 145 -8.64 15.05 -1.39
CA SER A 145 -9.49 15.84 -0.49
C SER A 145 -10.41 14.97 0.37
N LEU A 146 -10.96 13.87 -0.19
CA LEU A 146 -11.73 12.87 0.58
C LEU A 146 -10.87 12.14 1.62
N TRP A 147 -9.66 11.71 1.26
CA TRP A 147 -8.72 11.09 2.21
C TRP A 147 -8.26 12.07 3.30
N GLN A 148 -8.09 13.35 2.97
CA GLN A 148 -7.83 14.42 3.94
C GLN A 148 -9.03 14.65 4.87
N ALA A 149 -10.28 14.61 4.37
CA ALA A 149 -11.48 14.71 5.21
C ALA A 149 -11.53 13.59 6.26
N LEU A 150 -11.18 12.35 5.86
CA LEU A 150 -11.06 11.22 6.77
C LEU A 150 -9.95 11.46 7.80
N LEU A 151 -8.75 11.85 7.38
CA LEU A 151 -7.62 12.10 8.29
C LEU A 151 -7.94 13.18 9.33
N LEU A 152 -8.44 14.34 8.89
CA LEU A 152 -8.87 15.44 9.76
C LEU A 152 -9.95 14.98 10.75
N THR A 153 -10.93 14.19 10.29
CA THR A 153 -12.01 13.66 11.14
C THR A 153 -11.47 12.73 12.23
N VAL A 154 -10.57 11.81 11.88
CA VAL A 154 -9.96 10.89 12.85
C VAL A 154 -9.12 11.65 13.87
N VAL A 155 -8.26 12.57 13.43
CA VAL A 155 -7.40 13.38 14.31
C VAL A 155 -8.25 14.27 15.23
N ALA A 156 -9.30 14.90 14.70
CA ALA A 156 -10.24 15.69 15.49
C ALA A 156 -10.95 14.84 16.57
N CYS A 157 -11.39 13.63 16.22
CA CYS A 157 -12.05 12.73 17.16
C CYS A 157 -11.08 12.15 18.20
N TRP A 158 -9.85 11.80 17.82
CA TRP A 158 -8.83 11.31 18.74
C TRP A 158 -8.38 12.41 19.71
N GLY A 159 -8.11 13.63 19.22
CA GLY A 159 -7.83 14.78 20.07
C GLY A 159 -9.00 15.13 21.01
N ARG A 160 -10.25 15.08 20.50
CA ARG A 160 -11.46 15.27 21.32
C ARG A 160 -11.61 14.20 22.42
N GLN A 161 -11.11 12.99 22.20
CA GLN A 161 -11.06 11.93 23.21
C GLN A 161 -9.92 12.11 24.22
N LEU A 162 -8.76 12.62 23.80
CA LEU A 162 -7.55 12.76 24.64
C LEU A 162 -7.58 13.97 25.58
N VAL A 163 -8.32 15.03 25.21
CA VAL A 163 -8.43 16.27 26.00
C VAL A 163 -9.84 16.88 25.93
N GLY A 164 -10.36 17.14 24.73
CA GLY A 164 -11.68 17.79 24.55
C GLY A 164 -11.88 18.47 23.19
N PRO A 165 -13.07 19.02 22.91
CA PRO A 165 -13.47 19.44 21.56
C PRO A 165 -12.53 20.44 20.88
N GLY A 166 -12.10 21.48 21.60
CA GLY A 166 -11.17 22.49 21.07
C GLY A 166 -9.77 21.94 20.76
N PHE A 167 -9.29 20.96 21.54
CA PHE A 167 -8.02 20.28 21.26
C PHE A 167 -8.12 19.42 19.99
N GLY A 168 -9.27 18.79 19.76
CA GLY A 168 -9.57 18.09 18.50
C GLY A 168 -9.47 19.01 17.29
N LEU A 169 -10.11 20.18 17.35
CA LEU A 169 -10.02 21.19 16.27
C LEU A 169 -8.59 21.73 16.08
N LEU A 170 -7.87 22.00 17.17
CA LEU A 170 -6.45 22.41 17.10
C LEU A 170 -5.59 21.34 16.43
N SER A 171 -5.76 20.06 16.81
CA SER A 171 -4.97 18.97 16.23
C SER A 171 -5.28 18.77 14.75
N ALA A 172 -6.55 18.91 14.34
CA ALA A 172 -6.95 18.86 12.94
C ALA A 172 -6.41 20.06 12.14
N ALA A 173 -6.49 21.28 12.68
CA ALA A 173 -5.89 22.46 12.06
C ALA A 173 -4.37 22.30 11.87
N LEU A 174 -3.64 21.85 12.91
CA LEU A 174 -2.20 21.62 12.82
C LEU A 174 -1.83 20.50 11.82
N VAL A 175 -2.65 19.45 11.68
CA VAL A 175 -2.50 18.44 10.61
C VAL A 175 -2.75 19.05 9.22
N GLY A 176 -3.76 19.92 9.08
CA GLY A 176 -4.00 20.68 7.85
C GLY A 176 -2.90 21.68 7.48
N LEU A 177 -2.09 22.09 8.46
CA LEU A 177 -0.95 23.01 8.31
C LEU A 177 0.41 22.32 8.47
N THR A 178 0.48 20.99 8.39
CA THR A 178 1.74 20.23 8.46
C THR A 178 2.34 20.11 7.05
N PRO A 179 3.56 20.64 6.76
CA PRO A 179 4.08 20.73 5.39
C PRO A 179 4.08 19.41 4.59
N ALA A 180 4.59 18.32 5.16
CA ALA A 180 4.61 17.03 4.48
C ALA A 180 3.21 16.44 4.26
N LEU A 181 2.28 16.66 5.19
CA LEU A 181 0.88 16.20 5.02
C LEU A 181 0.12 17.09 4.02
N ALA A 182 0.48 18.37 3.89
CA ALA A 182 -0.07 19.27 2.89
C ALA A 182 0.39 18.92 1.46
N ALA A 183 1.64 18.45 1.28
CA ALA A 183 2.14 17.97 -0.02
C ALA A 183 1.32 16.78 -0.54
N LEU A 184 1.09 15.78 0.32
CA LEU A 184 0.34 14.56 -0.01
C LEU A 184 -1.17 14.80 -0.29
N ARG A 185 -1.69 16.04 -0.22
CA ARG A 185 -3.05 16.40 -0.65
C ARG A 185 -3.17 16.76 -2.13
N VAL A 186 -2.03 17.00 -2.79
CA VAL A 186 -1.94 17.32 -4.22
C VAL A 186 -1.08 16.31 -4.97
N ASP A 187 -0.05 15.74 -4.33
CA ASP A 187 0.67 14.59 -4.85
C ASP A 187 -0.23 13.35 -4.89
N PHE A 188 -0.52 12.81 -6.07
CA PHE A 188 -1.43 11.66 -6.25
C PHE A 188 -0.77 10.31 -5.86
N THR A 189 -0.36 10.19 -4.60
CA THR A 189 0.24 8.98 -4.03
C THR A 189 -0.72 8.24 -3.09
N LEU A 190 -0.37 7.00 -2.78
CA LEU A 190 -1.11 6.18 -1.81
C LEU A 190 -0.79 6.53 -0.34
N ASP A 191 0.09 7.50 -0.09
CA ASP A 191 0.66 7.74 1.23
C ASP A 191 -0.25 8.61 2.13
N LEU A 192 -1.05 9.54 1.57
CA LEU A 192 -2.17 10.17 2.30
C LEU A 192 -3.32 9.17 2.56
N PRO A 193 -3.83 8.40 1.57
CA PRO A 193 -4.79 7.30 1.82
C PRO A 193 -4.34 6.37 2.95
N LEU A 194 -3.07 5.94 2.92
CA LEU A 194 -2.49 5.08 3.95
C LEU A 194 -2.45 5.77 5.30
N THR A 195 -2.04 7.04 5.35
CA THR A 195 -1.97 7.85 6.58
C THR A 195 -3.36 7.99 7.22
N ALA A 196 -4.39 8.27 6.42
CA ALA A 196 -5.77 8.35 6.89
C ALA A 196 -6.28 7.01 7.44
N ALA A 197 -6.12 5.92 6.68
CA ALA A 197 -6.62 4.59 7.04
C ALA A 197 -5.86 3.99 8.25
N ALA A 198 -4.54 4.14 8.31
CA ALA A 198 -3.73 3.68 9.45
C ALA A 198 -4.05 4.47 10.72
N THR A 199 -4.22 5.80 10.63
CA THR A 199 -4.61 6.61 11.81
C THR A 199 -6.01 6.21 12.31
N LEU A 200 -6.96 5.91 11.41
CA LEU A 200 -8.28 5.36 11.76
C LEU A 200 -8.15 4.02 12.51
N ALA A 201 -7.36 3.10 11.97
CA ALA A 201 -7.13 1.77 12.55
C ALA A 201 -6.53 1.88 13.96
N LEU A 202 -5.46 2.66 14.15
CA LEU A 202 -4.82 2.89 15.45
C LEU A 202 -5.76 3.52 16.48
N TRP A 203 -6.59 4.49 16.06
CA TRP A 203 -7.56 5.14 16.95
C TRP A 203 -8.67 4.19 17.40
N LEU A 204 -9.27 3.44 16.46
CA LEU A 204 -10.33 2.47 16.77
C LEU A 204 -9.81 1.29 17.59
N LEU A 205 -8.61 0.78 17.28
CA LEU A 205 -7.94 -0.25 18.07
C LEU A 205 -7.67 0.24 19.50
N GLY A 206 -7.18 1.49 19.66
CA GLY A 206 -7.01 2.13 20.96
C GLY A 206 -8.31 2.29 21.76
N ARG A 207 -9.41 2.63 21.08
CA ARG A 207 -10.75 2.70 21.69
C ARG A 207 -11.26 1.33 22.16
N TRP A 208 -10.96 0.25 21.44
CA TRP A 208 -11.25 -1.11 21.89
C TRP A 208 -10.33 -1.54 23.04
N CYS A 209 -9.02 -1.26 22.96
CA CYS A 209 -8.03 -1.59 23.99
C CYS A 209 -8.33 -0.93 25.34
N ALA A 210 -8.93 0.26 25.36
CA ALA A 210 -9.21 1.05 26.56
C ALA A 210 -9.90 0.26 27.70
N PRO A 211 -9.73 0.65 28.98
CA PRO A 211 -10.38 -0.02 30.11
C PRO A 211 -11.92 -0.06 30.00
N ALA A 212 -12.55 -1.03 30.67
CA ALA A 212 -13.99 -1.03 30.84
C ALA A 212 -14.42 0.17 31.72
N PRO A 213 -15.61 0.77 31.51
CA PRO A 213 -16.64 0.41 30.53
C PRO A 213 -16.50 1.13 29.17
N SER A 214 -15.41 1.86 28.91
CA SER A 214 -15.27 2.64 27.68
C SER A 214 -14.75 1.82 26.49
N GLY A 215 -13.83 0.87 26.71
CA GLY A 215 -13.37 -0.09 25.70
C GLY A 215 -13.93 -1.51 25.87
N GLY A 216 -13.46 -2.45 25.04
CA GLY A 216 -13.82 -3.87 25.07
C GLY A 216 -15.21 -4.23 24.52
N ARG A 217 -15.79 -3.39 23.64
CA ARG A 217 -17.12 -3.64 23.05
C ARG A 217 -17.01 -4.29 21.67
N TRP A 218 -17.94 -5.19 21.34
CA TRP A 218 -18.01 -5.88 20.04
C TRP A 218 -17.93 -4.93 18.84
N GLY A 219 -18.77 -3.90 18.78
CA GLY A 219 -18.75 -2.91 17.68
C GLY A 219 -17.43 -2.12 17.58
N GLN A 220 -16.67 -1.96 18.67
CA GLN A 220 -15.32 -1.37 18.59
C GLN A 220 -14.31 -2.34 18.01
N SER A 221 -14.42 -3.63 18.37
CA SER A 221 -13.54 -4.69 17.86
C SER A 221 -13.72 -4.89 16.36
N LEU A 222 -14.98 -4.96 15.89
CA LEU A 222 -15.31 -5.11 14.47
C LEU A 222 -14.93 -3.86 13.66
N ALA A 223 -15.18 -2.65 14.19
CA ALA A 223 -14.77 -1.42 13.52
C ALA A 223 -13.25 -1.25 13.44
N ALA A 224 -12.51 -1.64 14.50
CA ALA A 224 -11.06 -1.66 14.47
C ALA A 224 -10.52 -2.70 13.46
N ALA A 225 -11.09 -3.91 13.43
CA ALA A 225 -10.75 -4.95 12.47
C ALA A 225 -11.00 -4.50 11.02
N ALA A 226 -12.17 -3.92 10.73
CA ALA A 226 -12.49 -3.37 9.41
C ALA A 226 -11.52 -2.25 9.00
N ALA A 227 -11.13 -1.35 9.92
CA ALA A 227 -10.16 -0.30 9.63
C ALA A 227 -8.73 -0.83 9.43
N ILE A 228 -8.31 -1.86 10.17
CA ILE A 228 -7.02 -2.55 9.97
C ILE A 228 -7.00 -3.23 8.59
N ALA A 229 -8.07 -3.95 8.24
CA ALA A 229 -8.22 -4.56 6.93
C ALA A 229 -8.20 -3.50 5.82
N ALA A 230 -8.93 -2.39 5.97
CA ALA A 230 -8.93 -1.29 5.01
C ALA A 230 -7.54 -0.64 4.84
N ALA A 231 -6.79 -0.42 5.93
CA ALA A 231 -5.44 0.13 5.84
C ALA A 231 -4.47 -0.82 5.11
N VAL A 232 -4.51 -2.12 5.41
CA VAL A 232 -3.74 -3.13 4.67
C VAL A 232 -4.17 -3.19 3.21
N LEU A 233 -5.48 -3.10 2.91
CA LEU A 233 -6.03 -3.08 1.56
C LEU A 233 -5.84 -1.75 0.80
N VAL A 234 -5.29 -0.71 1.44
CA VAL A 234 -4.80 0.51 0.79
C VAL A 234 -3.36 0.34 0.33
N LYS A 235 -2.47 -0.16 1.20
CA LYS A 235 -1.04 -0.40 0.90
C LYS A 235 -0.46 -1.36 1.95
N GLN A 236 0.25 -2.41 1.53
CA GLN A 236 0.79 -3.43 2.43
C GLN A 236 1.80 -2.86 3.47
N SER A 237 2.41 -1.69 3.20
CA SER A 237 3.27 -0.98 4.15
C SER A 237 2.52 -0.47 5.40
N ALA A 238 1.18 -0.53 5.45
CA ALA A 238 0.40 -0.34 6.68
C ALA A 238 0.90 -1.21 7.84
N LEU A 239 1.41 -2.41 7.54
CA LEU A 239 1.95 -3.33 8.55
C LEU A 239 3.14 -2.73 9.32
N LEU A 240 3.93 -1.82 8.73
CA LEU A 240 5.02 -1.14 9.42
C LEU A 240 4.53 -0.35 10.64
N VAL A 241 3.32 0.21 10.60
CA VAL A 241 2.77 1.03 11.70
C VAL A 241 1.71 0.27 12.49
N LEU A 242 1.01 -0.70 11.88
CA LEU A 242 -0.07 -1.46 12.52
C LEU A 242 0.38 -2.75 13.21
N ALA A 243 1.47 -3.42 12.79
CA ALA A 243 1.78 -4.77 13.26
C ALA A 243 2.02 -4.85 14.78
N LEU A 244 2.93 -4.02 15.33
CA LEU A 244 3.23 -4.05 16.77
C LEU A 244 2.03 -3.62 17.65
N PRO A 245 1.27 -2.54 17.33
CA PRO A 245 0.01 -2.24 18.02
C PRO A 245 -1.02 -3.38 17.94
N CYS A 246 -1.16 -4.05 16.80
CA CYS A 246 -2.08 -5.19 16.65
C CYS A 246 -1.63 -6.40 17.49
N LEU A 247 -0.34 -6.77 17.47
CA LEU A 247 0.20 -7.86 18.28
C LEU A 247 0.02 -7.59 19.79
N TRP A 248 0.22 -6.35 20.24
CA TRP A 248 -0.06 -5.95 21.62
C TRP A 248 -1.56 -6.05 21.95
N ALA A 249 -2.43 -5.57 21.06
CA ALA A 249 -3.88 -5.63 21.23
C ALA A 249 -4.40 -7.08 21.28
N ILE A 250 -3.89 -7.97 20.41
CA ILE A 250 -4.17 -9.41 20.41
C ILE A 250 -3.70 -10.05 21.71
N GLY A 251 -2.43 -9.86 22.09
CA GLY A 251 -1.86 -10.44 23.31
C GLY A 251 -2.55 -9.99 24.60
N THR A 252 -2.94 -8.73 24.70
CA THR A 252 -3.71 -8.21 25.85
C THR A 252 -5.17 -8.66 25.83
N GLY A 253 -5.80 -8.77 24.65
CA GLY A 253 -7.16 -9.28 24.49
C GLY A 253 -7.31 -10.76 24.81
N LEU A 254 -6.40 -11.61 24.33
CA LEU A 254 -6.44 -13.06 24.58
C LEU A 254 -6.22 -13.41 26.07
N ARG A 255 -5.47 -12.58 26.81
CA ARG A 255 -5.33 -12.69 28.27
C ARG A 255 -6.64 -12.37 29.02
N GLN A 256 -7.53 -11.54 28.45
CA GLN A 256 -8.80 -11.15 29.07
C GLN A 256 -9.95 -12.03 28.58
N ARG A 257 -10.48 -12.95 29.42
CA ARG A 257 -11.61 -13.84 29.08
C ARG A 257 -12.75 -13.18 28.27
N PRO A 258 -13.32 -12.01 28.65
CA PRO A 258 -14.42 -11.39 27.89
C PRO A 258 -14.03 -10.81 26.52
N ARG A 259 -12.73 -10.67 26.20
CA ARG A 259 -12.24 -10.14 24.92
C ARG A 259 -11.75 -11.22 23.94
N ARG A 260 -11.63 -12.48 24.38
CA ARG A 260 -11.11 -13.59 23.53
C ARG A 260 -11.88 -13.76 22.22
N LEU A 261 -13.21 -13.89 22.31
CA LEU A 261 -14.07 -14.07 21.12
C LEU A 261 -14.06 -12.83 20.22
N GLN A 262 -13.88 -11.63 20.79
CA GLN A 262 -13.73 -10.39 20.03
C GLN A 262 -12.44 -10.39 19.20
N VAL A 263 -11.31 -10.81 19.79
CA VAL A 263 -10.02 -10.97 19.06
C VAL A 263 -10.13 -12.01 17.94
N LEU A 264 -10.77 -13.16 18.20
CA LEU A 264 -10.93 -14.21 17.19
C LEU A 264 -11.82 -13.76 16.03
N ALA A 265 -12.95 -13.10 16.31
CA ALA A 265 -13.82 -12.54 15.28
C ALA A 265 -13.16 -11.39 14.49
N ALA A 266 -12.37 -10.55 15.18
CA ALA A 266 -11.58 -9.48 14.55
C ALA A 266 -10.52 -10.05 13.59
N LEU A 267 -9.80 -11.09 14.01
CA LEU A 267 -8.83 -11.78 13.17
C LEU A 267 -9.50 -12.46 11.97
N ALA A 268 -10.62 -13.15 12.18
CA ALA A 268 -11.39 -13.77 11.10
C ALA A 268 -11.89 -12.73 10.08
N LEU A 269 -12.35 -11.55 10.53
CA LEU A 269 -12.77 -10.46 9.65
C LEU A 269 -11.60 -9.85 8.85
N VAL A 270 -10.44 -9.63 9.47
CA VAL A 270 -9.24 -9.15 8.76
C VAL A 270 -8.77 -10.17 7.72
N LEU A 271 -8.76 -11.46 8.08
CA LEU A 271 -8.39 -12.53 7.15
C LEU A 271 -9.41 -12.65 6.01
N ALA A 272 -10.71 -12.67 6.28
CA ALA A 272 -11.74 -12.74 5.24
C ALA A 272 -11.69 -11.58 4.24
N ALA A 273 -11.26 -10.39 4.67
CA ALA A 273 -11.10 -9.22 3.80
C ALA A 273 -9.78 -9.23 3.01
N VAL A 274 -8.66 -9.65 3.61
CA VAL A 274 -7.32 -9.55 3.01
C VAL A 274 -6.94 -10.80 2.20
N LEU A 275 -7.35 -12.00 2.64
CA LEU A 275 -6.95 -13.26 2.00
C LEU A 275 -7.40 -13.40 0.53
N PRO A 276 -8.59 -12.94 0.07
CA PRO A 276 -8.96 -13.10 -1.33
C PRO A 276 -8.02 -12.37 -2.30
N TRP A 277 -7.60 -11.14 -1.96
CA TRP A 277 -6.61 -10.42 -2.77
C TRP A 277 -5.20 -11.01 -2.60
N LEU A 278 -4.83 -11.45 -1.39
CA LEU A 278 -3.50 -12.00 -1.14
C LEU A 278 -3.31 -13.37 -1.82
N HIS A 279 -4.29 -14.28 -1.74
CA HIS A 279 -4.27 -15.57 -2.45
C HIS A 279 -4.13 -15.38 -3.96
N HIS A 280 -4.84 -14.41 -4.54
CA HIS A 280 -4.69 -14.07 -5.96
C HIS A 280 -3.28 -13.51 -6.26
N ASN A 281 -2.74 -12.60 -5.45
CA ASN A 281 -1.60 -11.77 -5.82
C ASN A 281 -0.30 -11.99 -5.01
N TRP A 282 -0.17 -13.08 -4.24
CA TRP A 282 0.97 -13.23 -3.30
C TRP A 282 2.35 -13.29 -3.99
N ILE A 283 2.47 -14.00 -5.11
CA ILE A 283 3.75 -14.17 -5.85
C ILE A 283 4.27 -12.81 -6.32
N THR A 284 3.42 -12.04 -7.02
CA THR A 284 3.72 -10.70 -7.52
C THR A 284 3.87 -9.67 -6.39
N THR A 285 3.19 -9.86 -5.26
CA THR A 285 3.37 -9.04 -4.05
C THR A 285 4.72 -9.30 -3.39
N LEU A 286 5.16 -10.55 -3.26
CA LEU A 286 6.48 -10.89 -2.71
C LEU A 286 7.61 -10.37 -3.60
N GLY A 287 7.58 -10.70 -4.91
CA GLY A 287 8.60 -10.24 -5.86
C GLY A 287 8.63 -8.71 -5.98
N GLY A 288 7.45 -8.07 -6.01
CA GLY A 288 7.31 -6.62 -5.98
C GLY A 288 7.89 -5.99 -4.71
N THR A 289 7.70 -6.64 -3.55
CA THR A 289 8.22 -6.16 -2.26
C THR A 289 9.74 -6.34 -2.16
N ASN A 290 10.31 -7.46 -2.64
CA ASN A 290 11.77 -7.64 -2.71
C ASN A 290 12.43 -6.52 -3.52
N ARG A 291 11.91 -6.29 -4.74
CA ARG A 291 12.42 -5.26 -5.65
C ARG A 291 12.29 -3.85 -5.10
N ALA A 292 11.15 -3.52 -4.48
CA ALA A 292 10.88 -2.18 -3.95
C ALA A 292 11.60 -1.89 -2.61
N VAL A 293 11.73 -2.88 -1.73
CA VAL A 293 12.23 -2.64 -0.35
C VAL A 293 13.71 -3.01 -0.20
N ILE A 294 14.18 -4.10 -0.81
CA ILE A 294 15.55 -4.59 -0.64
C ILE A 294 16.44 -4.07 -1.77
N GLU A 295 16.11 -4.39 -3.03
CA GLU A 295 16.98 -4.00 -4.15
C GLU A 295 17.06 -2.49 -4.34
N SER A 296 15.96 -1.75 -4.12
CA SER A 296 15.94 -0.29 -4.28
C SER A 296 16.86 0.38 -3.27
N GLY A 297 16.71 0.11 -1.97
CA GLY A 297 17.60 0.66 -0.93
C GLY A 297 19.08 0.29 -1.13
N THR A 298 19.38 -0.92 -1.65
CA THR A 298 20.75 -1.29 -2.03
C THR A 298 21.28 -0.49 -3.23
N ARG A 299 20.45 -0.16 -4.22
CA ARG A 299 20.82 0.68 -5.38
C ARG A 299 20.93 2.17 -5.03
N GLU A 300 20.14 2.62 -4.08
CA GLU A 300 20.05 4.04 -3.65
C GLU A 300 21.07 4.38 -2.54
N GLY A 301 21.74 3.37 -1.97
CA GLY A 301 22.80 3.55 -0.98
C GLY A 301 22.30 3.76 0.45
N ASP A 302 21.11 3.24 0.76
CA ASP A 302 20.42 3.51 2.02
C ASP A 302 21.16 2.97 3.26
N PRO A 303 21.04 3.67 4.42
CA PRO A 303 21.68 3.23 5.64
C PRO A 303 21.05 1.94 6.16
N GLY A 304 21.88 0.90 6.31
CA GLY A 304 21.46 -0.44 6.70
C GLY A 304 20.56 -0.46 7.95
N PRO A 305 19.51 -1.32 8.00
CA PRO A 305 18.40 -1.26 8.96
C PRO A 305 18.79 -0.97 10.42
N PHE A 306 19.76 -1.71 10.96
CA PHE A 306 20.15 -1.66 12.37
C PHE A 306 21.19 -0.58 12.71
N SER A 307 21.48 0.35 11.81
CA SER A 307 22.45 1.43 12.03
C SER A 307 21.84 2.66 12.75
N LEU A 308 22.69 3.42 13.44
CA LEU A 308 22.27 4.71 14.02
C LEU A 308 21.85 5.71 12.94
N ALA A 309 22.47 5.68 11.76
CA ALA A 309 22.07 6.50 10.62
C ALA A 309 20.64 6.20 10.15
N SER A 310 20.26 4.93 10.13
CA SER A 310 18.92 4.42 9.81
C SER A 310 17.86 4.85 10.84
N LEU A 311 18.21 4.83 12.14
CA LEU A 311 17.33 5.30 13.22
C LEU A 311 17.13 6.83 13.21
N LEU A 312 18.19 7.59 12.91
CA LEU A 312 18.18 9.06 12.86
C LEU A 312 17.69 9.63 11.52
N TRP A 313 17.38 8.80 10.52
CA TRP A 313 17.01 9.24 9.17
C TRP A 313 15.75 10.13 9.16
N TYR A 314 14.60 9.62 9.61
CA TYR A 314 13.37 10.41 9.68
C TYR A 314 13.40 11.56 10.71
N PRO A 315 14.00 11.41 11.91
CA PRO A 315 14.16 12.53 12.85
C PRO A 315 14.88 13.76 12.30
N LYS A 316 15.80 13.60 11.34
CA LYS A 316 16.45 14.72 10.63
C LYS A 316 15.50 15.50 9.74
N LEU A 317 14.48 14.85 9.18
CA LEU A 317 13.49 15.46 8.27
C LEU A 317 12.34 16.13 9.02
N TRP A 318 12.12 15.85 10.30
CA TRP A 318 11.02 16.42 11.08
C TRP A 318 10.93 17.96 11.04
N PRO A 319 12.03 18.75 11.12
CA PRO A 319 11.98 20.22 10.96
C PRO A 319 11.23 20.70 9.72
N GLU A 320 11.43 20.03 8.59
CA GLU A 320 10.81 20.32 7.31
C GLU A 320 9.41 19.70 7.24
N GLN A 321 9.28 18.42 7.59
CA GLN A 321 8.03 17.66 7.47
C GLN A 321 6.90 18.16 8.37
N LEU A 322 7.23 18.55 9.61
CA LEU A 322 6.29 19.06 10.60
C LEU A 322 6.24 20.60 10.64
N GLY A 323 7.26 21.26 10.10
CA GLY A 323 7.40 22.71 10.14
C GLY A 323 7.94 23.22 11.48
N MET A 324 8.97 24.06 11.42
CA MET A 324 9.65 24.60 12.60
C MET A 324 8.72 25.29 13.62
N PRO A 325 7.68 26.06 13.26
CA PRO A 325 6.78 26.66 14.26
C PRO A 325 6.01 25.62 15.09
N LEU A 326 5.50 24.55 14.45
CA LEU A 326 4.79 23.47 15.14
C LEU A 326 5.71 22.75 16.13
N LEU A 327 6.91 22.38 15.68
CA LEU A 327 7.93 21.74 16.51
C LEU A 327 8.41 22.61 17.66
N ALA A 328 8.76 23.87 17.40
CA ALA A 328 9.30 24.77 18.42
C ALA A 328 8.27 25.08 19.51
N ILE A 329 7.05 25.47 19.12
CA ILE A 329 5.99 25.82 20.08
C ILE A 329 5.48 24.57 20.83
N GLY A 330 5.40 23.43 20.14
CA GLY A 330 5.03 22.14 20.75
C GLY A 330 6.09 21.62 21.73
N GLY A 331 7.36 21.64 21.33
CA GLY A 331 8.49 21.23 22.16
C GLY A 331 8.65 22.11 23.39
N LEU A 332 8.69 23.44 23.21
CA LEU A 332 8.80 24.41 24.29
C LEU A 332 7.59 24.34 25.25
N GLY A 333 6.37 24.29 24.71
CA GLY A 333 5.15 24.17 25.51
C GLY A 333 5.09 22.88 26.33
N GLY A 334 5.59 21.77 25.79
CA GLY A 334 5.73 20.50 26.50
C GLY A 334 6.82 20.52 27.58
N LEU A 335 7.99 21.09 27.28
CA LEU A 335 9.11 21.26 28.22
C LEU A 335 8.72 22.16 29.41
N LEU A 336 8.12 23.32 29.14
CA LEU A 336 7.65 24.25 30.17
C LEU A 336 6.60 23.61 31.07
N ALA A 337 5.70 22.79 30.51
CA ALA A 337 4.76 22.02 31.31
C ALA A 337 5.50 21.01 32.23
N TRP A 338 6.40 20.20 31.67
CA TRP A 338 7.18 19.21 32.43
C TRP A 338 8.01 19.85 33.56
N LEU A 339 8.66 20.99 33.30
CA LEU A 339 9.38 21.79 34.30
C LEU A 339 8.43 22.28 35.41
N ARG A 340 7.28 22.88 35.06
CA ARG A 340 6.25 23.30 36.02
C ARG A 340 5.78 22.15 36.92
N ARG A 341 5.72 20.90 36.41
CA ARG A 341 5.40 19.70 37.21
C ARG A 341 6.56 19.23 38.10
N ARG A 342 7.83 19.32 37.66
CA ARG A 342 9.00 19.00 38.53
C ARG A 342 9.15 20.00 39.67
N LEU A 343 8.82 21.27 39.45
CA LEU A 343 8.89 22.34 40.45
C LEU A 343 7.72 22.28 41.44
N ARG A 344 6.48 22.08 40.97
CA ARG A 344 5.29 21.92 41.82
C ARG A 344 5.17 20.50 42.40
N ARG A 345 6.11 20.12 43.27
CA ARG A 345 6.14 18.81 43.95
C ARG A 345 5.14 18.67 45.11
N SER A 346 4.62 19.76 45.65
CA SER A 346 3.71 19.77 46.80
C SER A 346 2.38 20.46 46.44
N GLY A 347 1.31 19.69 46.32
CA GLY A 347 -0.05 20.20 46.08
C GLY A 347 -0.96 19.18 45.37
N PRO A 348 -2.27 19.11 45.70
CA PRO A 348 -3.16 18.10 45.17
C PRO A 348 -3.45 18.30 43.67
N SER A 349 -3.06 17.32 42.86
CA SER A 349 -3.71 16.93 41.59
C SER A 349 -4.04 18.04 40.58
N CYS A 350 -3.13 18.97 40.32
CA CYS A 350 -3.23 19.89 39.18
C CYS A 350 -3.05 19.12 37.86
N GLY A 351 -4.15 18.57 37.32
CA GLY A 351 -4.18 17.45 36.36
C GLY A 351 -3.61 17.67 34.94
N LEU A 352 -2.98 18.82 34.66
CA LEU A 352 -2.53 19.23 33.33
C LEU A 352 -1.46 18.32 32.70
N ILE A 353 -0.81 17.44 33.47
CA ILE A 353 0.13 16.41 32.94
C ILE A 353 -0.03 15.06 33.65
N GLY A 354 -1.26 14.68 33.99
CA GLY A 354 -1.59 13.26 34.11
C GLY A 354 -1.48 12.61 32.72
N TRP A 355 -0.80 11.46 32.63
CA TRP A 355 -0.90 10.61 31.43
C TRP A 355 -2.25 9.89 31.47
N GLY A 356 -3.29 10.62 31.09
CA GLY A 356 -4.66 10.10 31.04
C GLY A 356 -4.79 8.90 30.09
N SER A 357 -5.84 8.11 30.30
CA SER A 357 -6.14 6.93 29.47
C SER A 357 -6.14 7.29 27.98
N GLY A 358 -5.18 6.72 27.23
CA GLY A 358 -5.00 6.94 25.79
C GLY A 358 -3.64 7.55 25.41
N TRP A 359 -3.00 8.34 26.28
CA TRP A 359 -1.71 8.99 25.94
C TRP A 359 -0.56 7.99 25.77
N GLY A 360 -0.49 6.96 26.62
CA GLY A 360 0.47 5.87 26.45
C GLY A 360 0.23 5.02 25.19
N TRP A 361 -1.03 4.92 24.71
CA TRP A 361 -1.34 4.24 23.45
C TRP A 361 -0.88 5.06 22.25
N LEU A 362 -1.17 6.37 22.24
CA LEU A 362 -0.70 7.29 21.20
C LEU A 362 0.83 7.25 21.05
N LEU A 363 1.57 7.39 22.16
CA LEU A 363 3.03 7.32 22.11
C LEU A 363 3.54 5.92 21.72
N GLY A 364 2.94 4.85 22.24
CA GLY A 364 3.30 3.48 21.85
C GLY A 364 3.14 3.23 20.35
N CYS A 365 2.08 3.76 19.73
CA CYS A 365 1.87 3.68 18.28
C CYS A 365 2.88 4.55 17.50
N ALA A 366 3.17 5.77 17.99
CA ALA A 366 4.14 6.66 17.35
C ALA A 366 5.56 6.07 17.37
N LEU A 367 6.00 5.53 18.51
CA LEU A 367 7.30 4.89 18.66
C LEU A 367 7.41 3.59 17.87
N ALA A 368 6.36 2.75 17.88
CA ALA A 368 6.33 1.51 17.10
C ALA A 368 6.40 1.79 15.60
N GLY A 369 5.58 2.72 15.11
CA GLY A 369 5.57 3.13 13.71
C GLY A 369 6.92 3.71 13.27
N TRP A 370 7.44 4.70 14.01
CA TRP A 370 8.76 5.27 13.74
C TRP A 370 9.85 4.20 13.69
N LEU A 371 9.95 3.34 14.72
CA LEU A 371 10.96 2.29 14.79
C LEU A 371 10.86 1.34 13.60
N CYS A 372 9.67 0.82 13.28
CA CYS A 372 9.49 -0.10 12.16
C CYS A 372 9.73 0.55 10.79
N THR A 373 9.36 1.83 10.59
CA THR A 373 9.76 2.56 9.36
C THR A 373 11.26 2.83 9.31
N SER A 374 11.90 3.11 10.44
CA SER A 374 13.37 3.24 10.53
C SER A 374 14.08 1.91 10.29
N LEU A 375 13.48 0.76 10.60
CA LEU A 375 14.04 -0.56 10.32
C LEU A 375 13.76 -1.07 8.88
N SER A 376 12.96 -0.38 8.07
CA SER A 376 12.84 -0.65 6.63
C SER A 376 14.20 -0.45 5.93
N PRO A 377 14.68 -1.35 5.06
CA PRO A 377 15.91 -1.13 4.29
C PRO A 377 15.83 0.11 3.39
N ASN A 378 14.83 0.20 2.50
CA ASN A 378 14.55 1.40 1.69
C ASN A 378 14.05 2.58 2.57
N LYS A 379 14.59 3.79 2.34
CA LYS A 379 14.14 5.07 2.90
C LYS A 379 13.57 6.00 1.83
N ASP A 380 12.41 6.57 2.12
CA ASP A 380 11.78 7.61 1.29
C ASP A 380 11.07 8.60 2.24
N PRO A 381 11.16 9.93 2.03
CA PRO A 381 10.56 10.91 2.94
C PRO A 381 9.07 10.69 3.21
N ARG A 382 8.31 10.10 2.28
CA ARG A 382 6.86 9.85 2.46
C ARG A 382 6.54 8.61 3.31
N TYR A 383 7.47 7.68 3.53
CA TYR A 383 7.16 6.42 4.22
C TYR A 383 6.82 6.59 5.70
N ILE A 384 7.27 7.68 6.34
CA ILE A 384 6.92 8.05 7.73
C ILE A 384 5.54 8.73 7.84
N ALA A 385 4.88 9.07 6.73
CA ALA A 385 3.63 9.85 6.74
C ALA A 385 2.55 9.33 7.72
N PRO A 386 2.30 8.01 7.87
CA PRO A 386 1.30 7.50 8.83
C PRO A 386 1.64 7.74 10.31
N VAL A 387 2.88 8.11 10.63
CA VAL A 387 3.33 8.48 11.98
C VAL A 387 3.18 9.99 12.23
N LEU A 388 3.21 10.82 11.20
CA LEU A 388 3.15 12.28 11.34
C LEU A 388 1.90 12.77 12.11
N PRO A 389 0.66 12.31 11.84
CA PRO A 389 -0.52 12.72 12.63
C PRO A 389 -0.41 12.39 14.13
N LEU A 390 0.34 11.33 14.48
CA LEU A 390 0.59 10.94 15.86
C LEU A 390 1.57 11.91 16.54
N LEU A 391 2.60 12.34 15.81
CA LEU A 391 3.53 13.39 16.25
C LEU A 391 2.82 14.74 16.38
N VAL A 392 1.93 15.10 15.45
CA VAL A 392 1.11 16.32 15.54
C VAL A 392 0.20 16.28 16.76
N LEU A 393 -0.46 15.15 17.08
CA LEU A 393 -1.25 14.99 18.31
C LEU A 393 -0.40 15.14 19.59
N LEU A 394 0.86 14.71 19.57
CA LEU A 394 1.80 14.88 20.70
C LEU A 394 2.27 16.35 20.82
N LEU A 395 2.64 17.00 19.72
CA LEU A 395 3.08 18.40 19.69
C LEU A 395 1.95 19.39 20.00
N ALA A 396 0.73 19.12 19.51
CA ALA A 396 -0.48 19.87 19.85
C ALA A 396 -0.72 19.90 21.37
N ARG A 397 -0.27 18.89 22.13
CA ARG A 397 -0.32 18.92 23.60
C ARG A 397 0.51 20.05 24.18
N GLY A 398 1.70 20.30 23.62
CA GLY A 398 2.58 21.39 24.04
C GLY A 398 2.00 22.76 23.74
N TRP A 399 1.42 22.93 22.55
CA TRP A 399 0.63 24.12 22.19
C TRP A 399 -0.50 24.33 23.20
N TRP A 400 -1.30 23.30 23.48
CA TRP A 400 -2.41 23.37 24.42
C TRP A 400 -1.98 23.74 25.85
N SER A 401 -0.86 23.19 26.35
CA SER A 401 -0.33 23.53 27.67
C SER A 401 0.29 24.92 27.75
N LEU A 402 0.81 25.45 26.65
CA LEU A 402 1.26 26.85 26.55
C LEU A 402 0.05 27.81 26.63
N LEU A 403 -0.99 27.57 25.83
CA LEU A 403 -2.22 28.36 25.82
C LEU A 403 -2.93 28.37 27.19
N HIS A 404 -3.09 27.20 27.81
CA HIS A 404 -3.66 27.09 29.16
C HIS A 404 -2.70 27.66 30.23
N GLY A 405 -1.39 27.60 29.99
CA GLY A 405 -0.36 28.17 30.86
C GLY A 405 -0.35 29.70 30.90
N ILE A 406 -0.90 30.37 29.89
CA ILE A 406 -1.16 31.82 29.84
C ILE A 406 -2.45 32.16 30.59
N GLN A 407 -3.52 31.39 30.36
CA GLN A 407 -4.82 31.61 31.01
C GLN A 407 -4.80 31.34 32.53
N ALA A 408 -4.08 30.30 32.98
CA ALA A 408 -4.08 29.84 34.37
C ALA A 408 -3.08 30.56 35.30
N ASN A 409 -2.24 31.47 34.77
CA ASN A 409 -1.26 32.20 35.58
C ASN A 409 -1.90 33.44 36.24
N GLY A 410 -2.59 33.21 37.37
CA GLY A 410 -2.96 34.27 38.31
C GLY A 410 -4.10 33.86 39.25
N ILE A 411 -3.75 33.66 40.53
CA ILE A 411 -4.72 33.63 41.64
C ILE A 411 -5.19 35.07 41.85
N GLN A 412 -6.50 35.28 42.06
CA GLN A 412 -7.18 36.59 42.08
C GLN A 412 -6.95 37.43 40.81
N ALA A 413 -7.90 37.35 39.87
CA ALA A 413 -7.94 38.21 38.69
C ALA A 413 -9.38 38.67 38.44
N ASN A 414 -9.61 39.98 38.45
CA ASN A 414 -10.92 40.56 38.18
C ASN A 414 -11.38 40.25 36.74
N GLY A 415 -12.69 40.25 36.49
CA GLY A 415 -13.30 39.80 35.21
C GLY A 415 -12.84 40.54 33.93
N ILE A 416 -12.14 41.67 34.07
CA ILE A 416 -11.46 42.36 32.98
C ILE A 416 -10.13 41.66 32.63
N GLN A 417 -9.30 41.31 33.63
CA GLN A 417 -8.01 40.65 33.40
C GLN A 417 -8.17 39.25 32.80
N THR A 418 -9.21 38.51 33.16
CA THR A 418 -9.49 37.19 32.56
C THR A 418 -9.90 37.31 31.08
N ARG A 419 -10.62 38.38 30.70
CA ARG A 419 -10.90 38.71 29.29
C ARG A 419 -9.62 39.03 28.52
N TRP A 420 -8.74 39.90 29.05
CA TRP A 420 -7.44 40.21 28.41
C TRP A 420 -6.53 38.98 28.29
N ARG A 421 -6.46 38.10 29.29
CA ARG A 421 -5.70 36.84 29.20
C ARG A 421 -6.31 35.86 28.19
N GLY A 422 -7.63 35.82 28.07
CA GLY A 422 -8.34 35.07 27.03
C GLY A 422 -7.99 35.57 25.63
N ALA A 423 -8.06 36.89 25.42
CA ALA A 423 -7.68 37.55 24.18
C ALA A 423 -6.20 37.34 23.83
N ALA A 424 -5.28 37.46 24.79
CA ALA A 424 -3.86 37.21 24.58
C ALA A 424 -3.56 35.75 24.19
N ALA A 425 -4.23 34.78 24.82
CA ALA A 425 -4.11 33.36 24.45
C ALA A 425 -4.70 33.09 23.05
N ALA A 426 -5.81 33.74 22.68
CA ALA A 426 -6.39 33.64 21.34
C ALA A 426 -5.51 34.31 20.27
N ALA A 427 -4.91 35.46 20.56
CA ALA A 427 -3.96 36.14 19.68
C ALA A 427 -2.69 35.31 19.48
N LEU A 428 -2.11 34.76 20.54
CA LEU A 428 -0.94 33.87 20.44
C LEU A 428 -1.25 32.56 19.68
N LEU A 429 -2.46 32.02 19.83
CA LEU A 429 -2.92 30.91 18.98
C LEU A 429 -3.04 31.34 17.51
N GLY A 430 -3.63 32.50 17.24
CA GLY A 430 -3.78 33.04 15.88
C GLY A 430 -2.43 33.30 15.20
N ILE A 431 -1.50 33.97 15.90
CA ILE A 431 -0.13 34.23 15.43
C ILE A 431 0.62 32.91 15.20
N GLY A 432 0.50 31.94 16.12
CA GLY A 432 1.11 30.62 15.95
C GLY A 432 0.59 29.89 14.72
N LEU A 433 -0.74 29.77 14.58
CA LEU A 433 -1.36 29.12 13.42
C LEU A 433 -1.05 29.84 12.11
N ALA A 434 -1.06 31.17 12.09
CA ALA A 434 -0.67 31.97 10.94
C ALA A 434 0.81 31.76 10.58
N GLY A 435 1.70 31.65 11.57
CA GLY A 435 3.11 31.31 11.37
C GLY A 435 3.31 29.92 10.75
N THR A 436 2.64 28.89 11.28
CA THR A 436 2.67 27.54 10.71
C THR A 436 2.07 27.48 9.30
N ALA A 437 0.98 28.24 9.07
CA ALA A 437 0.36 28.37 7.75
C ALA A 437 1.29 29.09 6.76
N ALA A 438 1.97 30.16 7.17
CA ALA A 438 2.91 30.90 6.34
C ALA A 438 4.13 30.05 5.98
N THR A 439 4.76 29.35 6.93
CA THR A 439 5.89 28.45 6.61
C THR A 439 5.47 27.31 5.67
N THR A 440 4.24 26.81 5.82
CA THR A 440 3.69 25.78 4.91
C THR A 440 3.38 26.35 3.54
N ALA A 441 2.81 27.56 3.45
CA ALA A 441 2.52 28.24 2.19
C ALA A 441 3.82 28.54 1.41
N VAL A 442 4.87 29.02 2.08
CA VAL A 442 6.20 29.20 1.47
C VAL A 442 6.73 27.88 0.94
N ALA A 443 6.76 26.81 1.75
CA ALA A 443 7.23 25.49 1.31
C ALA A 443 6.34 24.85 0.21
N ARG A 444 5.06 25.24 0.09
CA ARG A 444 4.21 24.88 -1.06
C ARG A 444 4.54 25.70 -2.31
N ILE A 445 4.80 27.00 -2.17
CA ILE A 445 5.10 27.93 -3.27
C ILE A 445 6.49 27.65 -3.87
N GLU A 446 7.49 27.39 -3.03
CA GLU A 446 8.84 26.98 -3.46
C GLU A 446 8.83 25.68 -4.29
N GLN A 447 7.79 24.85 -4.12
CA GLN A 447 7.59 23.65 -4.91
C GLN A 447 6.82 23.88 -6.22
N ILE A 448 6.24 25.07 -6.49
CA ILE A 448 5.49 25.32 -7.74
C ILE A 448 6.48 25.43 -8.89
N GLU A 449 6.34 24.56 -9.89
CA GLU A 449 7.13 24.62 -11.12
C GLU A 449 6.30 25.24 -12.24
N ALA A 450 6.45 26.56 -12.40
CA ALA A 450 5.93 27.34 -13.53
C ALA A 450 6.73 27.08 -14.84
N GLN A 451 6.93 25.80 -15.18
CA GLN A 451 7.39 25.39 -16.51
C GLN A 451 6.20 25.52 -17.49
N PRO A 452 6.43 25.91 -18.76
CA PRO A 452 5.37 25.85 -19.77
C PRO A 452 4.86 24.42 -19.91
N GLY A 453 3.55 24.23 -19.70
CA GLY A 453 2.90 22.92 -19.55
C GLY A 453 3.33 21.88 -20.59
N SER A 454 3.55 20.65 -20.11
CA SER A 454 4.20 19.58 -20.90
C SER A 454 3.49 19.32 -22.24
N PRO A 455 4.22 19.34 -23.38
CA PRO A 455 3.64 19.14 -24.72
C PRO A 455 3.03 17.74 -24.93
N LEU A 456 3.16 16.82 -23.96
CA LEU A 456 2.53 15.51 -24.01
C LEU A 456 1.01 15.59 -24.25
N VAL A 457 0.32 16.61 -23.74
CA VAL A 457 -1.14 16.77 -23.95
C VAL A 457 -1.47 16.96 -25.43
N SER A 458 -0.71 17.79 -26.15
CA SER A 458 -0.90 18.03 -27.59
C SER A 458 -0.39 16.89 -28.46
N VAL A 459 0.69 16.20 -28.04
CA VAL A 459 1.15 14.94 -28.64
C VAL A 459 0.04 13.88 -28.60
N ILE A 460 -0.60 13.68 -27.44
CA ILE A 460 -1.69 12.70 -27.29
C ILE A 460 -2.92 13.10 -28.08
N ALA A 461 -3.27 14.39 -28.15
CA ALA A 461 -4.37 14.88 -28.99
C ALA A 461 -4.12 14.58 -30.48
N ALA A 462 -2.91 14.85 -30.99
CA ALA A 462 -2.53 14.55 -32.37
C ALA A 462 -2.48 13.03 -32.65
N LEU A 463 -2.02 12.22 -31.68
CA LEU A 463 -2.06 10.76 -31.80
C LEU A 463 -3.50 10.23 -31.84
N ARG A 464 -4.41 10.76 -31.01
CA ARG A 464 -5.85 10.41 -31.02
C ARG A 464 -6.50 10.68 -32.38
N GLN A 465 -6.17 11.80 -33.03
CA GLN A 465 -6.62 12.09 -34.40
C GLN A 465 -6.12 11.08 -35.43
N GLN A 466 -4.94 10.46 -35.22
CA GLN A 466 -4.34 9.48 -36.13
C GLN A 466 -4.82 8.03 -35.92
N VAL A 467 -5.38 7.69 -34.75
CA VAL A 467 -5.74 6.31 -34.38
C VAL A 467 -7.20 6.14 -33.96
N ALA A 468 -7.94 7.25 -33.80
CA ALA A 468 -9.29 7.29 -33.26
C ALA A 468 -9.41 6.47 -31.95
N ASN A 469 -10.28 5.45 -31.95
CA ASN A 469 -10.55 4.59 -30.79
C ASN A 469 -9.79 3.25 -30.83
N GLN A 470 -8.79 3.08 -31.71
CA GLN A 470 -8.02 1.83 -31.79
C GLN A 470 -7.12 1.64 -30.54
N PRO A 471 -6.99 0.41 -30.00
CA PRO A 471 -6.00 0.12 -28.97
C PRO A 471 -4.59 0.22 -29.53
N VAL A 472 -3.77 1.11 -28.96
CA VAL A 472 -2.44 1.46 -29.48
C VAL A 472 -1.42 1.51 -28.34
N THR A 473 -0.32 0.77 -28.52
CA THR A 473 0.87 0.87 -27.68
C THR A 473 1.90 1.81 -28.31
N VAL A 474 2.42 2.74 -27.52
CA VAL A 474 3.48 3.68 -27.90
C VAL A 474 4.74 3.33 -27.11
N VAL A 475 5.84 3.05 -27.82
CA VAL A 475 7.15 2.86 -27.20
C VAL A 475 7.71 4.22 -26.83
N VAL A 476 7.88 4.47 -25.54
CA VAL A 476 8.40 5.72 -24.98
C VAL A 476 9.87 5.54 -24.67
N ILE A 477 10.73 6.31 -25.35
CA ILE A 477 12.19 6.31 -25.17
C ILE A 477 12.70 7.39 -24.18
N PRO A 478 12.09 8.60 -24.05
CA PRO A 478 12.48 9.55 -23.02
C PRO A 478 11.86 9.21 -21.65
N THR A 479 12.65 9.38 -20.60
CA THR A 479 12.40 8.76 -19.30
C THR A 479 12.66 9.78 -18.18
N THR A 480 11.65 10.60 -17.85
CA THR A 480 11.73 11.73 -16.91
C THR A 480 10.45 11.89 -16.07
N ALA A 481 10.48 12.73 -15.03
CA ALA A 481 9.30 13.07 -14.23
C ALA A 481 8.14 13.66 -15.08
N SER A 482 8.44 14.60 -15.98
CA SER A 482 7.45 15.28 -16.83
C SER A 482 7.08 14.53 -18.12
N LEU A 483 7.86 13.50 -18.50
CA LEU A 483 7.64 12.68 -19.70
C LEU A 483 8.19 11.26 -19.50
N ASN A 484 7.28 10.28 -19.38
CA ASN A 484 7.57 8.84 -19.29
C ASN A 484 6.32 8.01 -19.71
N GLN A 485 6.44 6.69 -19.73
CA GLN A 485 5.39 5.73 -20.12
C GLN A 485 4.11 5.77 -19.28
N HIS A 486 4.20 6.11 -17.98
CA HIS A 486 3.02 6.19 -17.11
C HIS A 486 2.23 7.45 -17.45
N ASN A 487 2.89 8.59 -17.66
CA ASN A 487 2.25 9.83 -18.10
C ASN A 487 1.59 9.65 -19.48
N VAL A 488 2.28 9.01 -20.43
CA VAL A 488 1.74 8.68 -21.76
C VAL A 488 0.50 7.79 -21.66
N SER A 489 0.49 6.82 -20.73
CA SER A 489 -0.69 5.99 -20.46
C SER A 489 -1.83 6.80 -19.82
N SER A 490 -1.55 7.65 -18.83
CA SER A 490 -2.55 8.47 -18.14
C SER A 490 -3.31 9.35 -19.12
N PHE A 491 -2.59 10.20 -19.87
CA PHE A 491 -3.19 11.10 -20.85
C PHE A 491 -3.77 10.34 -22.05
N GLY A 492 -3.12 9.23 -22.46
CA GLY A 492 -3.63 8.33 -23.50
C GLY A 492 -4.99 7.72 -23.19
N ARG A 493 -5.33 7.53 -21.91
CA ARG A 493 -6.55 6.84 -21.44
C ARG A 493 -7.72 7.74 -21.03
N LEU A 494 -7.52 9.05 -20.87
CA LEU A 494 -8.61 9.99 -20.49
C LEU A 494 -9.84 9.86 -21.39
N ASN A 495 -11.04 9.97 -20.83
CA ASN A 495 -12.32 9.85 -21.57
C ASN A 495 -12.45 8.52 -22.35
N GLY A 496 -12.02 7.40 -21.76
CA GLY A 496 -12.17 6.07 -22.35
C GLY A 496 -11.14 5.69 -23.42
N GLY A 497 -10.12 6.52 -23.65
CA GLY A 497 -9.06 6.25 -24.62
C GLY A 497 -8.30 4.94 -24.38
N GLN A 498 -7.71 4.41 -25.46
CA GLN A 498 -6.98 3.13 -25.46
C GLN A 498 -5.51 3.28 -25.93
N ILE A 499 -4.91 4.45 -25.70
CA ILE A 499 -3.48 4.67 -25.95
C ILE A 499 -2.70 4.32 -24.67
N LEU A 500 -1.71 3.44 -24.79
CA LEU A 500 -0.85 2.98 -23.70
C LEU A 500 0.61 3.35 -23.96
N GLY A 501 1.28 3.94 -22.97
CA GLY A 501 2.73 4.08 -22.97
C GLY A 501 3.41 2.83 -22.41
N ARG A 502 4.52 2.43 -23.03
CA ARG A 502 5.39 1.32 -22.58
C ARG A 502 6.85 1.70 -22.77
N GLU A 503 7.76 1.05 -22.04
CA GLU A 503 9.17 1.46 -21.97
C GLU A 503 10.10 0.26 -22.27
N ILE A 504 10.77 0.31 -23.42
CA ILE A 504 11.65 -0.75 -23.97
C ILE A 504 12.75 -0.10 -24.82
N GLY A 505 13.91 -0.76 -24.97
CA GLY A 505 15.10 -0.17 -25.61
C GLY A 505 16.10 0.41 -24.59
N LYS A 506 16.03 -0.06 -23.34
CA LYS A 506 16.94 0.32 -22.24
C LYS A 506 18.29 -0.37 -22.35
N ARG A 507 18.33 -1.50 -23.05
CA ARG A 507 19.49 -2.36 -23.32
C ARG A 507 19.71 -2.41 -24.83
N LYS A 508 20.96 -2.54 -25.29
CA LYS A 508 21.33 -2.48 -26.73
C LYS A 508 20.70 -3.65 -27.51
N GLU A 509 20.52 -4.76 -26.82
CA GLU A 509 20.02 -6.06 -27.26
C GLU A 509 18.50 -5.97 -27.59
N GLU A 510 17.79 -5.02 -26.99
CA GLU A 510 16.37 -4.75 -27.27
C GLU A 510 16.17 -3.92 -28.56
N HIS A 511 17.21 -3.29 -29.10
CA HIS A 511 17.07 -2.33 -30.20
C HIS A 511 16.55 -2.94 -31.51
N PRO A 512 17.04 -4.10 -32.01
CA PRO A 512 16.50 -4.71 -33.22
C PRO A 512 15.00 -5.00 -33.08
N LEU A 513 14.60 -5.61 -31.96
CA LEU A 513 13.21 -5.94 -31.66
C LEU A 513 12.31 -4.70 -31.65
N VAL A 514 12.74 -3.57 -31.07
CA VAL A 514 11.94 -2.33 -31.12
C VAL A 514 11.81 -1.81 -32.55
N LEU A 515 12.89 -1.78 -33.33
CA LEU A 515 12.86 -1.31 -34.72
C LEU A 515 12.01 -2.22 -35.63
N GLU A 516 12.00 -3.52 -35.38
CA GLU A 516 11.18 -4.49 -36.11
C GLU A 516 9.69 -4.46 -35.73
N GLN A 517 9.36 -4.33 -34.45
CA GLN A 517 8.03 -4.61 -33.92
C GLN A 517 7.23 -3.37 -33.48
N ALA A 518 7.86 -2.21 -33.27
CA ALA A 518 7.12 -1.01 -32.85
C ALA A 518 6.35 -0.37 -34.02
N GLU A 519 5.09 -0.05 -33.78
CA GLU A 519 4.24 0.71 -34.73
C GLU A 519 4.26 2.23 -34.45
N TRP A 520 4.35 2.61 -33.16
CA TRP A 520 4.40 4.00 -32.70
C TRP A 520 5.51 4.18 -31.67
N LEU A 521 6.29 5.25 -31.81
CA LEU A 521 7.36 5.62 -30.89
C LEU A 521 7.29 7.09 -30.51
N LEU A 522 7.62 7.39 -29.26
CA LEU A 522 7.79 8.75 -28.75
C LEU A 522 9.26 8.98 -28.42
N LEU A 523 9.87 9.94 -29.11
CA LEU A 523 11.26 10.35 -28.93
C LEU A 523 11.32 11.77 -28.33
N ALA A 524 12.45 12.12 -27.71
CA ALA A 524 12.83 13.51 -27.48
C ALA A 524 14.06 13.86 -28.32
N SER A 525 14.47 15.13 -28.34
CA SER A 525 15.77 15.56 -28.85
C SER A 525 16.85 15.53 -27.75
N GLY A 526 18.12 15.60 -28.14
CA GLY A 526 19.24 15.63 -27.20
C GLY A 526 19.37 14.36 -26.35
N ASP A 527 19.50 14.54 -25.04
CA ASP A 527 19.79 13.49 -24.06
C ASP A 527 18.64 12.50 -23.78
N GLN A 528 17.43 12.76 -24.30
CA GLN A 528 16.18 12.04 -23.93
C GLN A 528 15.82 12.14 -22.44
N GLY A 529 16.47 13.03 -21.68
CA GLY A 529 16.41 13.07 -20.22
C GLY A 529 16.93 11.80 -19.53
N THR A 530 17.78 10.99 -20.20
CA THR A 530 18.39 9.81 -19.60
C THR A 530 19.88 9.70 -19.88
N GLU A 531 20.65 9.37 -18.86
CA GLU A 531 22.09 9.13 -18.98
C GLU A 531 22.42 7.89 -19.82
N ARG A 532 21.45 6.98 -20.00
CA ARG A 532 21.64 5.70 -20.71
C ARG A 532 22.09 5.93 -22.16
N LYS A 533 23.31 5.47 -22.47
CA LYS A 533 23.88 5.49 -23.82
C LYS A 533 23.03 4.66 -24.81
N ALA A 534 22.34 3.62 -24.33
CA ALA A 534 21.44 2.76 -25.11
C ALA A 534 20.23 3.52 -25.67
N SER A 535 19.40 4.14 -24.82
CA SER A 535 18.24 4.93 -25.27
C SER A 535 18.62 6.05 -26.26
N ARG A 536 19.78 6.69 -26.04
CA ARG A 536 20.38 7.69 -26.95
C ARG A 536 20.96 7.10 -28.26
N ARG A 537 21.19 5.79 -28.34
CA ARG A 537 21.53 5.05 -29.57
C ARG A 537 20.26 4.66 -30.32
N LEU A 538 19.27 4.05 -29.67
CA LEU A 538 17.98 3.69 -30.29
C LEU A 538 17.26 4.91 -30.87
N SER A 539 17.23 6.03 -30.15
CA SER A 539 16.65 7.30 -30.62
C SER A 539 17.37 7.87 -31.87
N ARG A 540 18.63 7.48 -32.15
CA ARG A 540 19.33 7.81 -33.42
C ARG A 540 19.09 6.77 -34.51
N GLU A 541 18.86 5.52 -34.15
CA GLU A 541 18.55 4.42 -35.07
C GLU A 541 17.15 4.60 -35.67
N VAL A 542 16.12 4.86 -34.85
CA VAL A 542 14.74 5.15 -35.29
C VAL A 542 14.67 6.32 -36.29
N ARG A 543 15.57 7.31 -36.18
CA ARG A 543 15.64 8.47 -37.09
C ARG A 543 16.36 8.20 -38.41
N ARG A 544 17.07 7.07 -38.53
CA ARG A 544 17.82 6.64 -39.72
C ARG A 544 17.17 5.44 -40.41
N ASP A 545 16.37 4.68 -39.67
CA ASP A 545 15.66 3.49 -40.15
C ASP A 545 14.50 3.89 -41.08
N GLY A 546 14.60 3.47 -42.35
CA GLY A 546 13.65 3.80 -43.39
C GLY A 546 12.22 3.30 -43.17
N ARG A 547 11.97 2.44 -42.17
CA ARG A 547 10.64 1.96 -41.78
C ARG A 547 9.79 3.01 -41.07
N PHE A 548 10.41 4.05 -40.49
CA PHE A 548 9.71 5.04 -39.68
C PHE A 548 9.60 6.41 -40.36
N ARG A 549 8.52 7.13 -40.04
CA ARG A 549 8.34 8.55 -40.39
C ARG A 549 7.91 9.37 -39.18
N ARG A 550 8.41 10.60 -39.09
CA ARG A 550 7.99 11.57 -38.07
C ARG A 550 6.60 12.09 -38.44
N VAL A 551 5.64 11.96 -37.53
CA VAL A 551 4.25 12.44 -37.66
C VAL A 551 4.13 13.88 -37.19
N GLY A 552 4.90 14.27 -36.16
CA GLY A 552 4.93 15.63 -35.65
C GLY A 552 6.10 15.88 -34.71
N SER A 553 6.35 17.16 -34.39
CA SER A 553 7.30 17.57 -33.37
C SER A 553 6.79 18.81 -32.64
N TRP A 554 7.02 18.84 -31.32
CA TRP A 554 6.54 19.89 -30.42
C TRP A 554 7.71 20.41 -29.57
N PRO A 555 7.77 21.71 -29.27
CA PRO A 555 8.77 22.26 -28.35
C PRO A 555 8.56 21.68 -26.94
N TRP A 556 9.67 21.47 -26.23
CA TRP A 556 9.72 21.00 -24.85
C TRP A 556 10.71 21.87 -24.05
N ASP A 557 11.07 21.45 -22.84
CA ASP A 557 11.90 22.23 -21.94
C ASP A 557 13.33 22.47 -22.47
N ARG A 558 13.95 23.58 -22.07
CA ARG A 558 15.39 23.88 -22.32
C ARG A 558 15.81 23.75 -23.80
N GLY A 559 14.92 24.08 -24.74
CA GLY A 559 15.16 23.98 -26.18
C GLY A 559 15.07 22.57 -26.76
N ARG A 560 14.72 21.56 -25.94
CA ARG A 560 14.41 20.20 -26.41
C ARG A 560 13.09 20.19 -27.20
N LYS A 561 12.85 19.09 -27.91
CA LYS A 561 11.61 18.83 -28.64
C LYS A 561 11.16 17.41 -28.38
N ILE A 562 9.85 17.18 -28.31
CA ILE A 562 9.26 15.84 -28.46
C ILE A 562 9.05 15.59 -29.95
N GLU A 563 9.17 14.34 -30.39
CA GLU A 563 8.80 13.89 -31.73
C GLU A 563 7.97 12.60 -31.66
N LEU A 564 6.83 12.59 -32.34
CA LEU A 564 6.01 11.40 -32.52
C LEU A 564 6.39 10.73 -33.85
N TRP A 565 6.74 9.45 -33.78
CA TRP A 565 7.14 8.64 -34.94
C TRP A 565 6.18 7.46 -35.11
N ARG A 566 5.90 7.11 -36.37
CA ARG A 566 5.04 5.99 -36.77
C ARG A 566 5.75 5.16 -37.81
N ARG A 567 5.55 3.84 -37.80
CA ARG A 567 5.86 2.98 -38.94
C ARG A 567 5.12 3.49 -40.19
N ARG A 568 5.77 3.44 -41.35
CA ARG A 568 5.14 3.82 -42.62
C ARG A 568 4.23 2.69 -43.09
N ALA A 569 3.18 3.02 -43.84
CA ALA A 569 2.25 2.01 -44.38
C ALA A 569 2.85 1.15 -45.51
N ASP A 570 3.96 1.58 -46.10
CA ASP A 570 4.75 0.88 -47.12
C ASP A 570 5.99 0.15 -46.54
N ALA A 571 6.20 0.22 -45.22
CA ALA A 571 7.22 -0.57 -44.53
C ALA A 571 6.67 -1.96 -44.16
N PRO A 572 7.52 -2.99 -44.00
CA PRO A 572 7.09 -4.29 -43.48
C PRO A 572 6.37 -4.13 -42.13
N PRO A 573 5.14 -4.67 -41.97
CA PRO A 573 4.36 -4.51 -40.74
C PRO A 573 5.02 -5.22 -39.55
N ALA A 574 4.66 -4.83 -38.32
CA ALA A 574 5.09 -5.56 -37.13
C ALA A 574 4.70 -7.06 -37.20
N GLY A 575 5.61 -7.92 -36.75
CA GLY A 575 5.44 -9.36 -36.75
C GLY A 575 4.39 -9.84 -35.75
N ARG A 576 3.66 -10.90 -36.13
CA ARG A 576 2.65 -11.49 -35.24
C ARG A 576 3.28 -12.46 -34.25
N PHE A 577 3.38 -12.03 -33.00
CA PHE A 577 3.88 -12.86 -31.89
C PHE A 577 3.07 -14.16 -31.65
N ASP A 578 1.87 -14.30 -32.24
CA ASP A 578 1.00 -15.47 -32.08
C ASP A 578 1.73 -16.81 -32.33
N GLN A 579 2.48 -16.92 -33.43
CA GLN A 579 3.23 -18.13 -33.79
C GLN A 579 4.46 -18.34 -32.89
N ARG A 580 5.22 -17.27 -32.59
CA ARG A 580 6.36 -17.34 -31.67
C ARG A 580 5.92 -17.77 -30.28
N PHE A 581 4.77 -17.31 -29.81
CA PHE A 581 4.20 -17.75 -28.53
C PHE A 581 3.84 -19.23 -28.53
N ILE A 582 3.23 -19.76 -29.60
CA ILE A 582 2.89 -21.19 -29.69
C ILE A 582 4.17 -22.04 -29.67
N ALA A 583 5.21 -21.65 -30.41
CA ALA A 583 6.51 -22.32 -30.39
C ALA A 583 7.18 -22.26 -29.01
N LEU A 584 7.18 -21.09 -28.35
CA LEU A 584 7.68 -20.92 -26.98
C LEU A 584 6.91 -21.76 -25.96
N ALA A 585 5.57 -21.79 -26.05
CA ALA A 585 4.73 -22.61 -25.19
C ALA A 585 5.00 -24.10 -25.40
N ARG A 586 5.23 -24.52 -26.65
CA ARG A 586 5.63 -25.89 -26.97
C ARG A 586 7.03 -26.23 -26.45
N GLY A 587 7.95 -25.26 -26.44
CA GLY A 587 9.32 -25.39 -25.95
C GLY A 587 9.42 -25.75 -24.46
N ILE A 588 8.48 -25.29 -23.61
CA ILE A 588 8.48 -25.65 -22.18
C ILE A 588 8.21 -27.14 -21.93
N GLU A 589 7.84 -27.92 -22.95
CA GLU A 589 7.84 -29.39 -22.88
C GLU A 589 9.22 -29.97 -22.51
N GLN A 590 10.30 -29.21 -22.73
CA GLN A 590 11.68 -29.58 -22.40
C GLN A 590 12.07 -29.28 -20.93
N GLY A 591 11.24 -28.55 -20.18
CA GLY A 591 11.50 -28.22 -18.77
C GLY A 591 12.18 -26.85 -18.56
N PRO A 592 13.06 -26.71 -17.55
CA PRO A 592 13.71 -25.45 -17.20
C PRO A 592 14.50 -24.82 -18.35
N ALA A 593 15.20 -25.61 -19.17
CA ALA A 593 15.84 -25.14 -20.40
C ALA A 593 14.87 -24.28 -21.25
N GLY A 594 13.72 -24.85 -21.65
CA GLY A 594 12.70 -24.14 -22.44
C GLY A 594 12.02 -22.94 -21.76
N LEU A 595 12.33 -22.63 -20.50
CA LEU A 595 11.85 -21.41 -19.82
C LEU A 595 12.72 -20.18 -20.11
N GLY A 596 13.99 -20.33 -20.46
CA GLY A 596 14.90 -19.20 -20.72
C GLY A 596 14.38 -18.33 -21.87
N ALA A 597 14.18 -18.94 -23.03
CA ALA A 597 13.53 -18.33 -24.19
C ALA A 597 12.15 -17.69 -23.89
N VAL A 598 11.35 -18.28 -22.97
CA VAL A 598 10.05 -17.71 -22.55
C VAL A 598 10.25 -16.42 -21.75
N PHE A 599 11.13 -16.43 -20.73
CA PHE A 599 11.41 -15.25 -19.92
C PHE A 599 12.04 -14.13 -20.74
N ALA A 600 12.92 -14.47 -21.70
CA ALA A 600 13.53 -13.53 -22.63
C ALA A 600 12.50 -12.86 -23.56
N ALA A 601 11.50 -13.60 -24.06
CA ALA A 601 10.56 -13.09 -25.07
C ALA A 601 9.31 -12.40 -24.49
N ILE A 602 8.73 -12.91 -23.40
CA ILE A 602 7.42 -12.44 -22.90
C ILE A 602 7.48 -11.00 -22.36
N GLY A 603 8.49 -10.68 -21.55
CA GLY A 603 8.65 -9.35 -20.95
C GLY A 603 8.74 -8.22 -21.99
N PRO A 604 9.65 -8.32 -22.99
CA PRO A 604 9.71 -7.38 -24.11
C PRO A 604 8.42 -7.31 -24.93
N GLN A 605 7.79 -8.45 -25.24
CA GLN A 605 6.52 -8.44 -25.98
C GLN A 605 5.41 -7.70 -25.22
N HIS A 606 5.36 -7.77 -23.89
CA HIS A 606 4.39 -7.06 -23.05
C HIS A 606 4.63 -5.54 -23.00
N GLN A 607 5.80 -5.05 -23.45
CA GLN A 607 6.06 -3.63 -23.71
C GLN A 607 5.71 -3.22 -25.15
N LEU A 608 5.65 -4.16 -26.10
CA LEU A 608 5.32 -3.88 -27.52
C LEU A 608 3.81 -3.99 -27.80
N ASP A 609 3.15 -5.00 -27.20
CA ASP A 609 1.71 -5.23 -27.20
C ASP A 609 1.17 -5.04 -25.78
N GLY A 610 1.04 -3.78 -25.34
CA GLY A 610 0.57 -3.41 -24.01
C GLY A 610 -0.90 -3.75 -23.72
N HIS A 611 -1.64 -4.22 -24.73
CA HIS A 611 -3.02 -4.72 -24.65
C HIS A 611 -3.10 -6.26 -24.69
N PHE A 612 -1.98 -6.95 -24.83
CA PHE A 612 -1.85 -8.41 -24.89
C PHE A 612 -2.78 -9.07 -25.95
N LEU A 613 -2.97 -8.40 -27.09
CA LEU A 613 -3.86 -8.84 -28.18
C LEU A 613 -3.54 -10.26 -28.67
N TYR A 614 -2.25 -10.65 -28.64
CA TYR A 614 -1.85 -12.02 -28.99
C TYR A 614 -2.53 -13.09 -28.13
N GLN A 615 -2.73 -12.84 -26.82
CA GLN A 615 -3.33 -13.82 -25.92
C GLN A 615 -4.79 -14.13 -26.27
N ARG A 616 -5.53 -13.16 -26.81
CA ARG A 616 -6.92 -13.39 -27.29
C ARG A 616 -6.92 -14.30 -28.51
N ARG A 617 -6.01 -14.04 -29.46
CA ARG A 617 -5.91 -14.78 -30.73
C ARG A 617 -5.42 -16.21 -30.52
N VAL A 618 -4.38 -16.42 -29.72
CA VAL A 618 -3.87 -17.75 -29.38
C VAL A 618 -4.90 -18.57 -28.60
N ASN A 619 -5.62 -17.98 -27.64
CA ASN A 619 -6.65 -18.72 -26.88
C ASN A 619 -7.80 -19.20 -27.79
N ALA A 620 -8.26 -18.35 -28.71
CA ALA A 620 -9.29 -18.70 -29.69
C ALA A 620 -8.79 -19.79 -30.67
N TRP A 621 -7.57 -19.64 -31.19
CA TRP A 621 -6.93 -20.66 -32.05
C TRP A 621 -6.82 -22.01 -31.33
N ALA A 622 -6.31 -22.03 -30.10
CA ALA A 622 -6.10 -23.27 -29.34
C ALA A 622 -7.43 -23.97 -28.99
N ARG A 623 -8.49 -23.22 -28.65
CA ARG A 623 -9.83 -23.79 -28.42
C ARG A 623 -10.41 -24.41 -29.70
N ALA A 624 -10.39 -23.68 -30.81
CA ALA A 624 -10.85 -24.18 -32.12
C ALA A 624 -9.98 -25.35 -32.67
N ARG A 625 -8.75 -25.49 -32.18
CA ARG A 625 -7.87 -26.64 -32.45
C ARG A 625 -8.26 -27.86 -31.60
N LEU A 626 -8.54 -27.67 -30.30
CA LEU A 626 -8.99 -28.74 -29.41
C LEU A 626 -10.39 -29.29 -29.72
N GLU A 627 -11.26 -28.48 -30.33
CA GLU A 627 -12.55 -28.92 -30.88
C GLU A 627 -12.37 -29.98 -32.00
N ARG A 628 -11.26 -29.92 -32.75
CA ARG A 628 -10.96 -30.85 -33.85
C ARG A 628 -10.06 -32.01 -33.42
N ASN A 629 -9.13 -31.75 -32.52
CA ASN A 629 -8.24 -32.75 -31.93
C ASN A 629 -8.07 -32.46 -30.44
N GLN A 630 -8.79 -33.21 -29.59
CA GLN A 630 -8.74 -33.03 -28.14
C GLN A 630 -7.36 -33.33 -27.51
N SER A 631 -6.46 -33.94 -28.28
CA SER A 631 -5.10 -34.33 -27.88
C SER A 631 -4.02 -33.44 -28.52
N ASP A 632 -4.38 -32.30 -29.13
CA ASP A 632 -3.41 -31.43 -29.79
C ASP A 632 -2.44 -30.77 -28.78
N PRO A 633 -1.14 -31.08 -28.82
CA PRO A 633 -0.23 -30.69 -27.76
C PRO A 633 0.12 -29.20 -27.81
N ASP A 634 0.25 -28.61 -29.00
CA ASP A 634 0.56 -27.19 -29.18
C ASP A 634 -0.56 -26.32 -28.59
N ALA A 635 -1.81 -26.72 -28.80
CA ALA A 635 -2.97 -26.06 -28.20
C ALA A 635 -3.01 -26.20 -26.67
N LEU A 636 -2.74 -27.39 -26.12
CA LEU A 636 -2.73 -27.62 -24.67
C LEU A 636 -1.59 -26.85 -23.97
N TRP A 637 -0.37 -26.91 -24.50
CA TRP A 637 0.77 -26.16 -23.97
C TRP A 637 0.54 -24.64 -24.07
N SER A 638 -0.01 -24.15 -25.19
CA SER A 638 -0.39 -22.74 -25.35
C SER A 638 -1.43 -22.28 -24.33
N LEU A 639 -2.44 -23.11 -24.05
CA LEU A 639 -3.48 -22.79 -23.05
C LEU A 639 -2.95 -22.86 -21.61
N GLY A 640 -2.09 -23.83 -21.30
CA GLY A 640 -1.38 -23.91 -20.02
C GLY A 640 -0.53 -22.67 -19.74
N LEU A 641 0.33 -22.27 -20.69
CA LEU A 641 1.16 -21.08 -20.55
C LEU A 641 0.33 -19.79 -20.52
N LEU A 642 -0.76 -19.68 -21.28
CA LEU A 642 -1.68 -18.53 -21.18
C LEU A 642 -2.39 -18.48 -19.82
N ALA A 643 -2.77 -19.61 -19.23
CA ALA A 643 -3.38 -19.65 -17.91
C ALA A 643 -2.38 -19.24 -16.81
N VAL A 644 -1.12 -19.66 -16.92
CA VAL A 644 -0.02 -19.17 -16.05
C VAL A 644 0.17 -17.65 -16.19
N LEU A 645 0.32 -17.13 -17.41
CA LEU A 645 0.51 -15.70 -17.66
C LEU A 645 -0.68 -14.81 -17.28
N ARG A 646 -1.88 -15.39 -17.16
CA ARG A 646 -3.11 -14.72 -16.70
C ARG A 646 -3.40 -14.92 -15.22
N ASN A 647 -2.50 -15.58 -14.49
CA ASN A 647 -2.70 -15.94 -13.08
C ASN A 647 -4.02 -16.71 -12.88
N ARG A 648 -4.17 -17.83 -13.58
CA ARG A 648 -5.31 -18.77 -13.49
C ARG A 648 -4.78 -20.19 -13.20
N PRO A 649 -4.23 -20.43 -12.00
CA PRO A 649 -3.49 -21.66 -11.71
C PRO A 649 -4.35 -22.93 -11.82
N SER A 650 -5.63 -22.87 -11.44
CA SER A 650 -6.56 -24.00 -11.54
C SER A 650 -6.99 -24.29 -13.00
N GLU A 651 -7.00 -23.29 -13.90
CA GLU A 651 -7.12 -23.52 -15.35
C GLU A 651 -5.83 -24.16 -15.89
N ALA A 652 -4.66 -23.70 -15.43
CA ALA A 652 -3.37 -24.25 -15.82
C ALA A 652 -3.20 -25.73 -15.40
N ASP A 653 -3.60 -26.11 -14.18
CA ASP A 653 -3.60 -27.52 -13.75
C ASP A 653 -4.48 -28.38 -14.67
N GLY A 654 -5.66 -27.89 -15.05
CA GLY A 654 -6.55 -28.58 -15.99
C GLY A 654 -5.91 -28.85 -17.36
N TRP A 655 -5.13 -27.90 -17.89
CA TRP A 655 -4.39 -28.07 -19.15
C TRP A 655 -3.18 -29.00 -18.99
N PHE A 656 -2.35 -28.81 -17.96
CA PHE A 656 -1.20 -29.67 -17.71
C PHE A 656 -1.59 -31.11 -17.29
N SER A 657 -2.75 -31.32 -16.67
CA SER A 657 -3.36 -32.64 -16.36
C SER A 657 -3.83 -33.40 -17.60
N ARG A 658 -4.10 -32.70 -18.71
CA ARG A 658 -4.31 -33.35 -20.02
C ARG A 658 -2.96 -33.73 -20.64
N LEU A 659 -1.97 -32.85 -20.57
CA LEU A 659 -0.61 -33.12 -21.07
C LEU A 659 0.07 -34.30 -20.33
N GLU A 660 -0.07 -34.40 -19.00
CA GLU A 660 0.48 -35.53 -18.22
C GLU A 660 -0.07 -36.89 -18.68
N ARG A 661 -1.34 -36.94 -19.13
CA ARG A 661 -1.97 -38.16 -19.65
C ARG A 661 -1.62 -38.47 -21.12
N LEU A 662 -1.26 -37.45 -21.90
CA LEU A 662 -0.90 -37.60 -23.31
C LEU A 662 0.60 -37.86 -23.50
N ALA A 663 1.44 -37.35 -22.61
CA ALA A 663 2.88 -37.55 -22.58
C ALA A 663 3.29 -38.24 -21.26
N PRO A 664 2.89 -39.51 -21.01
CA PRO A 664 3.14 -40.21 -19.74
C PRO A 664 4.63 -40.50 -19.47
N THR A 665 5.50 -40.29 -20.46
CA THR A 665 6.96 -40.34 -20.38
C THR A 665 7.62 -38.99 -20.08
N ASN A 666 6.85 -37.89 -19.97
CA ASN A 666 7.39 -36.56 -19.73
C ASN A 666 7.18 -36.13 -18.26
N PRO A 667 8.24 -35.77 -17.52
CA PRO A 667 8.13 -35.27 -16.14
C PRO A 667 7.52 -33.86 -16.02
N TRP A 668 7.67 -33.02 -17.05
CA TRP A 668 7.46 -31.58 -16.96
C TRP A 668 6.01 -31.15 -16.81
N PRO A 669 5.00 -31.76 -17.47
CA PRO A 669 3.60 -31.54 -17.13
C PRO A 669 3.35 -31.70 -15.62
N SER A 670 3.86 -32.78 -15.00
CA SER A 670 3.70 -33.01 -13.56
C SER A 670 4.40 -31.94 -12.70
N ALA A 671 5.56 -31.45 -13.13
CA ALA A 671 6.29 -30.38 -12.46
C ALA A 671 5.52 -29.06 -12.51
N TYR A 672 5.01 -28.67 -13.69
CA TYR A 672 4.22 -27.44 -13.84
C TYR A 672 2.89 -27.52 -13.09
N ARG A 673 2.22 -28.69 -13.07
CA ARG A 673 1.04 -28.93 -12.21
C ARG A 673 1.36 -28.66 -10.75
N ALA A 674 2.43 -29.24 -10.21
CA ALA A 674 2.82 -29.01 -8.81
C ALA A 674 3.17 -27.54 -8.53
N VAL A 675 3.80 -26.84 -9.48
CA VAL A 675 4.08 -25.38 -9.36
C VAL A 675 2.79 -24.55 -9.34
N VAL A 676 1.82 -24.79 -10.23
CA VAL A 676 0.57 -24.01 -10.24
C VAL A 676 -0.35 -24.37 -9.07
N LEU A 677 -0.37 -25.62 -8.63
CA LEU A 677 -1.07 -26.03 -7.41
C LEU A 677 -0.44 -25.39 -6.15
N LEU A 678 0.88 -25.20 -6.10
CA LEU A 678 1.53 -24.39 -5.05
C LEU A 678 1.17 -22.91 -5.15
N ALA A 679 1.09 -22.34 -6.36
CA ALA A 679 0.63 -20.97 -6.58
C ALA A 679 -0.80 -20.75 -6.04
N ASP A 680 -1.68 -21.73 -6.23
CA ASP A 680 -3.08 -21.75 -5.76
C ASP A 680 -3.25 -22.13 -4.27
N TRP A 681 -2.15 -22.26 -3.51
CA TRP A 681 -2.09 -22.74 -2.12
C TRP A 681 -2.58 -24.19 -1.91
N GLN A 682 -2.79 -24.98 -2.97
CA GLN A 682 -3.22 -26.38 -2.94
C GLN A 682 -2.04 -27.34 -2.65
N ALA A 683 -1.23 -27.04 -1.64
CA ALA A 683 0.06 -27.70 -1.35
C ALA A 683 -0.04 -29.23 -1.21
N GLY A 684 -1.12 -29.75 -0.60
CA GLY A 684 -1.31 -31.21 -0.48
C GLY A 684 -1.52 -31.92 -1.82
N GLN A 685 -2.17 -31.27 -2.78
CA GLN A 685 -2.32 -31.81 -4.15
C GLN A 685 -1.02 -31.69 -4.94
N ALA A 686 -0.32 -30.55 -4.81
CA ALA A 686 1.01 -30.38 -5.39
C ALA A 686 2.00 -31.47 -4.89
N ALA A 687 1.97 -31.80 -3.60
CA ALA A 687 2.77 -32.87 -3.01
C ALA A 687 2.41 -34.24 -3.58
N ALA A 688 1.11 -34.55 -3.75
CA ALA A 688 0.66 -35.81 -4.32
C ALA A 688 1.09 -35.97 -5.80
N VAL A 689 0.90 -34.93 -6.62
CA VAL A 689 1.30 -34.92 -8.04
C VAL A 689 2.82 -35.04 -8.17
N ALA A 690 3.57 -34.20 -7.45
CA ALA A 690 5.03 -34.23 -7.50
C ALA A 690 5.60 -35.55 -6.97
N GLN A 691 5.03 -36.13 -5.91
CA GLN A 691 5.46 -37.44 -5.38
C GLN A 691 5.19 -38.56 -6.39
N GLY A 692 3.98 -38.63 -6.95
CA GLY A 692 3.59 -39.64 -7.95
C GLY A 692 4.36 -39.52 -9.28
N ALA A 693 4.90 -38.34 -9.59
CA ALA A 693 5.82 -38.15 -10.70
C ALA A 693 7.28 -38.46 -10.32
N SER A 694 7.74 -38.11 -9.11
CA SER A 694 9.11 -38.41 -8.63
C SER A 694 9.39 -39.90 -8.45
N GLY A 695 8.35 -40.74 -8.34
CA GLY A 695 8.46 -42.20 -8.38
C GLY A 695 8.48 -42.78 -9.81
N ARG A 696 8.21 -41.97 -10.85
CA ARG A 696 8.30 -42.34 -12.27
C ARG A 696 9.55 -41.78 -12.95
N PHE A 697 10.06 -40.65 -12.46
CA PHE A 697 11.15 -39.89 -13.08
C PHE A 697 12.16 -39.44 -12.03
N GLU A 698 13.45 -39.72 -12.26
CA GLU A 698 14.56 -39.31 -11.38
C GLU A 698 14.94 -37.82 -11.57
N GLN A 699 13.94 -36.93 -11.49
CA GLN A 699 14.13 -35.49 -11.70
C GLN A 699 14.29 -34.73 -10.38
N PRO A 700 15.42 -34.03 -10.15
CA PRO A 700 15.67 -33.25 -8.93
C PRO A 700 14.56 -32.23 -8.63
N VAL A 701 14.01 -31.58 -9.67
CA VAL A 701 12.90 -30.62 -9.55
C VAL A 701 11.64 -31.27 -8.99
N LEU A 702 11.23 -32.45 -9.50
CA LEU A 702 10.05 -33.15 -8.99
C LEU A 702 10.22 -33.58 -7.53
N LYS A 703 11.42 -34.05 -7.15
CA LYS A 703 11.71 -34.41 -5.76
C LYS A 703 11.68 -33.20 -4.81
N ALA A 704 12.28 -32.08 -5.23
CA ALA A 704 12.23 -30.83 -4.47
C ALA A 704 10.80 -30.27 -4.34
N LEU A 705 9.99 -30.34 -5.39
CA LEU A 705 8.58 -29.96 -5.35
C LEU A 705 7.78 -30.86 -4.40
N ALA A 706 8.00 -32.18 -4.43
CA ALA A 706 7.32 -33.11 -3.53
C ALA A 706 7.67 -32.88 -2.06
N ASP A 707 8.95 -32.66 -1.75
CA ASP A 707 9.39 -32.37 -0.38
C ASP A 707 8.90 -30.99 0.09
N LEU A 708 9.05 -29.94 -0.72
CA LEU A 708 8.62 -28.58 -0.39
C LEU A 708 7.10 -28.50 -0.21
N ALA A 709 6.32 -29.06 -1.14
CA ALA A 709 4.87 -29.09 -1.04
C ALA A 709 4.40 -29.91 0.16
N GLY A 710 5.09 -31.02 0.49
CA GLY A 710 4.82 -31.80 1.69
C GLY A 710 5.04 -31.01 2.99
N VAL A 711 6.11 -30.20 3.07
CA VAL A 711 6.31 -29.28 4.21
C VAL A 711 5.18 -28.24 4.28
N LEU A 712 4.81 -27.65 3.13
CA LEU A 712 3.76 -26.63 3.05
C LEU A 712 2.35 -27.18 3.32
N SER A 713 2.13 -28.49 3.10
CA SER A 713 0.90 -29.19 3.52
C SER A 713 0.95 -29.71 4.96
N GLY A 714 2.01 -29.39 5.72
CA GLY A 714 2.14 -29.71 7.15
C GLY A 714 2.90 -30.98 7.51
N ASP A 715 3.46 -31.73 6.54
CA ASP A 715 4.32 -32.88 6.86
C ASP A 715 5.73 -32.42 7.25
N LEU A 716 5.91 -32.12 8.53
CA LEU A 716 7.19 -31.66 9.10
C LEU A 716 8.34 -32.67 8.90
N ARG A 717 8.06 -33.95 8.62
CA ARG A 717 9.09 -34.96 8.30
C ARG A 717 9.82 -34.64 6.99
N ARG A 718 9.17 -33.91 6.08
CA ARG A 718 9.74 -33.48 4.80
C ARG A 718 10.73 -32.32 4.93
N ILE A 719 10.88 -31.68 6.08
CA ILE A 719 11.79 -30.52 6.27
C ILE A 719 13.26 -30.90 5.97
N GLN A 720 13.72 -32.05 6.45
CA GLN A 720 15.12 -32.46 6.22
C GLN A 720 15.36 -32.96 4.78
N PRO A 721 14.47 -33.74 4.14
CA PRO A 721 14.48 -33.96 2.70
C PRO A 721 14.50 -32.66 1.87
N ALA A 722 13.59 -31.71 2.14
CA ALA A 722 13.49 -30.45 1.40
C ALA A 722 14.79 -29.63 1.45
N ARG A 723 15.47 -29.60 2.62
CA ARG A 723 16.80 -28.98 2.78
C ARG A 723 17.89 -29.61 1.91
N GLN A 724 17.73 -30.85 1.46
CA GLN A 724 18.68 -31.56 0.62
C GLN A 724 18.29 -31.56 -0.87
N SER A 725 17.00 -31.64 -1.19
CA SER A 725 16.49 -31.67 -2.55
C SER A 725 16.39 -30.28 -3.18
N LEU A 726 15.91 -29.27 -2.45
CA LEU A 726 15.73 -27.91 -2.97
C LEU A 726 17.04 -27.26 -3.48
N PRO A 727 18.20 -27.32 -2.78
CA PRO A 727 19.46 -26.76 -3.30
C PRO A 727 20.08 -27.58 -4.45
N ARG A 728 19.56 -28.76 -4.77
CA ARG A 728 19.93 -29.52 -5.98
C ARG A 728 19.06 -29.08 -7.16
N ALA A 729 17.75 -29.01 -6.97
CA ALA A 729 16.81 -28.51 -7.97
C ALA A 729 17.10 -27.07 -8.39
N ILE A 730 17.42 -26.18 -7.44
CA ILE A 730 17.78 -24.78 -7.75
C ILE A 730 19.03 -24.72 -8.66
N ARG A 731 20.11 -25.45 -8.33
CA ARG A 731 21.33 -25.46 -9.16
C ARG A 731 21.14 -26.09 -10.53
N MET A 732 20.29 -27.11 -10.65
CA MET A 732 19.89 -27.69 -11.94
C MET A 732 19.14 -26.65 -12.80
N VAL A 733 18.12 -26.01 -12.23
CA VAL A 733 17.33 -24.97 -12.92
C VAL A 733 18.20 -23.78 -13.32
N GLN A 734 19.16 -23.37 -12.49
CA GLN A 734 20.12 -22.33 -12.84
C GLN A 734 21.02 -22.75 -14.01
N ALA A 735 21.64 -23.93 -13.94
CA ALA A 735 22.53 -24.42 -15.00
C ALA A 735 21.81 -24.60 -16.35
N GLU A 736 20.54 -25.03 -16.36
CA GLU A 736 19.75 -25.12 -17.60
C GLU A 736 19.35 -23.75 -18.17
N LEU A 737 19.08 -22.75 -17.32
CA LEU A 737 18.78 -21.38 -17.74
C LEU A 737 20.03 -20.59 -18.17
N GLU A 738 21.19 -20.91 -17.59
CA GLU A 738 22.49 -20.29 -17.89
C GLU A 738 23.11 -20.93 -19.15
N GLY A 739 22.92 -22.23 -19.37
CA GLY A 739 23.39 -22.94 -20.57
C GLY A 739 22.73 -22.49 -21.89
N GLU A 740 21.44 -22.11 -21.89
CA GLU A 740 20.84 -21.45 -23.07
C GLU A 740 21.59 -20.15 -23.41
N ALA A 741 21.93 -19.34 -22.40
CA ALA A 741 22.52 -18.01 -22.58
C ALA A 741 23.96 -18.04 -23.12
N GLU A 742 24.75 -19.07 -22.80
CA GLU A 742 26.06 -19.27 -23.44
C GLU A 742 25.92 -19.82 -24.87
N SER A 743 24.92 -20.69 -25.11
CA SER A 743 24.66 -21.26 -26.45
C SER A 743 24.18 -20.24 -27.49
N GLU A 744 23.41 -19.20 -27.10
CA GLU A 744 23.06 -18.10 -28.01
C GLU A 744 24.27 -17.21 -28.38
N THR A 745 25.37 -17.27 -27.62
CA THR A 745 26.62 -16.55 -27.96
C THR A 745 27.61 -17.34 -28.82
N GLU A 746 27.52 -18.68 -28.87
CA GLU A 746 28.39 -19.53 -29.69
C GLU A 746 27.75 -19.98 -31.02
N SER A 747 27.19 -19.02 -31.77
CA SER A 747 27.03 -19.19 -33.21
C SER A 747 28.33 -18.78 -33.91
N PRO A 748 29.10 -19.71 -34.52
CA PRO A 748 30.28 -19.36 -35.30
C PRO A 748 29.92 -18.58 -36.58
N GLN A 749 30.97 -18.03 -37.21
CA GLN A 749 30.93 -17.12 -38.36
C GLN A 749 30.55 -17.79 -39.69
#